data_AF-A0A356QRM6-F1
#
_entry.id   AF-A0A356QRM6-F1
#
_cell.length_a   1.000
_cell.length_b   1.000
_cell.length_c   1.000
_cell.angle_alpha   90.00
_cell.angle_beta   90.00
_cell.angle_gamma   90.00
#
_symmetry.space_group_name_H-M   'P 1'
#
loop_
_entity.id
_entity.type
_entity.pdbx_description
1 polymer ?
#
loop_
_entity_poly.entity_id
_entity_poly.type
_entity_poly.pdbx_seq_one_letter_code
_entity_poly.pdbx_strand_id
1 'polypeptide(L)'
;MNTYFQSNPPQFNDVAVFYLARFEEGYEPIERFFTSYQKHTSGIPHTLIVIAKGYSSEEEIKRLRETVGLPHHIFMFDDDAGFDIQAYSAALKETSCVYACFFNTFSEIQANQWLKKLYDGITKPGVGLVGATGSFESLYSSLKVLHAIEWCCQNRVSYSSDIATHFEWFLKLTYPRWLRPSKRLDKRIAAEINRIIGLRKSWKDTLDQFDQDIWGSRVAPGGPFAFCSDFPEFPNPHIRSNAFMVSKSTFEELPEPAATKHDCCRFESGPNGLSWHVLKKGLDLCVVDKFGMVHSMDEWPKTKTFRSGLQENLLVSDNQTQAYDRMTDAVKYTHRVFSWGGYLENHDSLPVIPFRFPAYQTVRDVTQNNLNWHQTPLRSPRISIVIPTRGRAALLRHAIFTVLEQGYDNLQLIIFGNGCSGCDTELREIITSQNCKQIEYYSSESYLPVTDSWNTAINYADGDYVLLMGDDDGLAPNYFSQINTLVSRFGNPDLIVSSLYQFCHPDTAGDSRLKTLPIGRFTAGAINPFVLSGVDARQYVGASIQLRRQFFYNMQAYTISRELLESIREGGSVFRSPFPDYYLANVLLGLASRIVIQPRPLALQGVSAGSFGSNLFARTIEEGFDILNNDLGNDVLFEKIRTNMLPYDDYTTNVLLTMYHVQNRLGADWPKPDVHRYRRIQILATIDKHKTKWPVWTLRKNNADFLKQLSFPERLWAVLTWITVRVKWLHVGAKKRREEASQYDFQPMQNVISESTQHNMIQAYQILQEQA
;
A
#
# COMPACT_ATOMS: atom_id res chain seq x y z
N MET A 1 -47.50 2.05 -5.03
CA MET A 1 -47.85 0.63 -4.81
C MET A 1 -49.35 0.43 -5.04
N ASN A 2 -49.74 0.04 -6.25
CA ASN A 2 -51.09 -0.47 -6.55
C ASN A 2 -50.89 -1.86 -7.19
N THR A 3 -51.01 -2.91 -6.38
CA THR A 3 -50.95 -4.31 -6.82
C THR A 3 -52.34 -4.74 -7.30
N TYR A 4 -52.52 -4.86 -8.61
CA TYR A 4 -53.68 -5.56 -9.19
C TYR A 4 -53.47 -7.07 -9.05
N PHE A 5 -54.21 -7.69 -8.12
CA PHE A 5 -54.28 -9.14 -7.99
C PHE A 5 -55.16 -9.73 -9.11
N GLN A 6 -54.58 -10.59 -9.95
CA GLN A 6 -55.34 -11.65 -10.65
C GLN A 6 -55.23 -12.97 -9.87
N SER A 7 -56.33 -13.72 -9.94
CA SER A 7 -56.74 -14.92 -9.20
C SER A 7 -55.77 -16.12 -9.23
N ASN A 8 -55.66 -16.77 -8.06
CA ASN A 8 -54.83 -17.91 -7.61
C ASN A 8 -53.43 -17.54 -7.07
N PRO A 9 -53.05 -17.96 -5.85
CA PRO A 9 -51.69 -17.77 -5.35
C PRO A 9 -50.72 -18.51 -6.28
N PRO A 10 -49.62 -17.85 -6.72
CA PRO A 10 -48.64 -18.49 -7.59
C PRO A 10 -48.09 -19.78 -6.98
N GLN A 11 -48.05 -20.86 -7.76
CA GLN A 11 -47.31 -22.05 -7.38
C GLN A 11 -45.83 -21.82 -7.71
N PHE A 12 -45.03 -21.52 -6.69
CA PHE A 12 -43.59 -21.29 -6.86
C PHE A 12 -42.78 -22.58 -6.78
N ASN A 13 -41.71 -22.67 -7.58
CA ASN A 13 -40.70 -23.71 -7.48
C ASN A 13 -39.56 -23.29 -6.54
N ASP A 14 -38.73 -24.24 -6.10
CA ASP A 14 -37.53 -23.96 -5.30
C ASP A 14 -36.53 -23.05 -6.02
N VAL A 15 -36.58 -22.97 -7.35
CA VAL A 15 -35.75 -22.09 -8.18
C VAL A 15 -36.61 -21.06 -8.89
N ALA A 16 -36.23 -19.78 -8.79
CA ALA A 16 -36.84 -18.68 -9.52
C ALA A 16 -35.81 -17.97 -10.42
N VAL A 17 -36.21 -17.64 -11.64
CA VAL A 17 -35.43 -16.89 -12.62
C VAL A 17 -35.99 -15.48 -12.72
N PHE A 18 -35.18 -14.48 -12.44
CA PHE A 18 -35.52 -13.07 -12.51
C PHE A 18 -34.87 -12.46 -13.74
N TYR A 19 -35.67 -11.96 -14.66
CA TYR A 19 -35.22 -11.24 -15.85
C TYR A 19 -35.61 -9.77 -15.76
N LEU A 20 -34.64 -8.88 -15.88
CA LEU A 20 -34.88 -7.44 -15.92
C LEU A 20 -35.24 -6.99 -17.33
N ALA A 21 -36.49 -6.55 -17.51
CA ALA A 21 -36.97 -5.89 -18.73
C ALA A 21 -36.98 -4.38 -18.50
N ARG A 22 -36.02 -3.65 -19.09
CA ARG A 22 -35.98 -2.18 -19.04
C ARG A 22 -36.63 -1.59 -20.28
N PHE A 23 -37.61 -0.71 -20.08
CA PHE A 23 -38.32 -0.05 -21.18
C PHE A 23 -37.40 0.80 -22.06
N GLU A 24 -36.48 1.58 -21.45
CA GLU A 24 -35.53 2.44 -22.16
C GLU A 24 -34.63 1.71 -23.16
N GLU A 25 -34.36 0.42 -22.93
CA GLU A 25 -33.49 -0.40 -23.77
C GLU A 25 -34.24 -1.04 -24.96
N GLY A 26 -35.56 -0.86 -25.02
CA GLY A 26 -36.42 -1.38 -26.08
C GLY A 26 -36.71 -2.88 -26.00
N TYR A 27 -37.49 -3.38 -26.96
CA TYR A 27 -37.95 -4.77 -26.99
C TYR A 27 -36.95 -5.75 -27.63
N GLU A 28 -36.02 -5.27 -28.45
CA GLU A 28 -35.08 -6.14 -29.17
C GLU A 28 -34.22 -7.00 -28.22
N PRO A 29 -33.60 -6.47 -27.14
CA PRO A 29 -32.86 -7.30 -26.19
C PRO A 29 -33.74 -8.34 -25.47
N ILE A 30 -35.00 -7.96 -25.17
CA ILE A 30 -36.00 -8.83 -24.55
C ILE A 30 -36.36 -10.00 -25.47
N GLU A 31 -36.60 -9.71 -26.75
CA GLU A 31 -36.85 -10.71 -27.78
C GLU A 31 -35.66 -11.67 -27.93
N ARG A 32 -34.41 -11.17 -27.92
CA ARG A 32 -33.21 -12.01 -27.99
C ARG A 32 -33.08 -12.92 -26.78
N PHE A 33 -33.30 -12.41 -25.56
CA PHE A 33 -33.29 -13.22 -24.35
C PHE A 33 -34.32 -14.34 -24.43
N PHE A 34 -35.59 -14.04 -24.68
CA PHE A 34 -36.64 -15.07 -24.70
C PHE A 34 -36.53 -16.05 -25.88
N THR A 35 -36.04 -15.59 -27.02
CA THR A 35 -35.67 -16.49 -28.13
C THR A 35 -34.59 -17.48 -27.70
N SER A 36 -33.53 -17.02 -27.03
CA SER A 36 -32.48 -17.89 -26.51
C SER A 36 -32.97 -18.82 -25.39
N TYR A 37 -33.87 -18.32 -24.54
CA TYR A 37 -34.47 -19.05 -23.43
C TYR A 37 -35.36 -20.20 -23.90
N GLN A 38 -36.15 -19.99 -24.97
CA GLN A 38 -36.95 -21.05 -25.59
C GLN A 38 -36.09 -22.04 -26.38
N LYS A 39 -35.03 -21.56 -27.03
CA LYS A 39 -34.09 -22.38 -27.80
C LYS A 39 -33.29 -23.35 -26.92
N HIS A 40 -32.94 -22.94 -25.70
CA HIS A 40 -32.08 -23.69 -24.80
C HIS A 40 -32.82 -24.21 -23.57
N THR A 41 -32.85 -25.54 -23.40
CA THR A 41 -33.55 -26.15 -22.27
C THR A 41 -32.99 -25.66 -20.92
N SER A 42 -33.85 -25.37 -19.94
CA SER A 42 -33.39 -24.99 -18.59
C SER A 42 -32.76 -26.16 -17.83
N GLY A 43 -33.29 -27.36 -18.04
CA GLY A 43 -32.85 -28.60 -17.40
C GLY A 43 -33.47 -28.87 -16.02
N ILE A 44 -34.13 -27.88 -15.41
CA ILE A 44 -34.91 -28.02 -14.16
C ILE A 44 -36.17 -27.15 -14.19
N PRO A 45 -37.24 -27.55 -13.46
CA PRO A 45 -38.43 -26.72 -13.28
C PRO A 45 -38.08 -25.47 -12.47
N HIS A 46 -38.73 -24.36 -12.79
CA HIS A 46 -38.49 -23.08 -12.14
C HIS A 46 -39.63 -22.12 -12.42
N THR A 47 -39.73 -21.08 -11.59
CA THR A 47 -40.66 -19.98 -11.80
C THR A 47 -39.98 -18.84 -12.56
N LEU A 48 -40.61 -18.31 -13.60
CA LEU A 48 -40.11 -17.15 -14.35
C LEU A 48 -40.73 -15.86 -13.81
N ILE A 49 -39.87 -14.92 -13.43
CA ILE A 49 -40.21 -13.59 -12.94
C ILE A 49 -39.63 -12.56 -13.91
N VAL A 50 -40.49 -11.69 -14.43
CA VAL A 50 -40.13 -10.56 -15.29
C VAL A 50 -40.28 -9.28 -14.49
N ILE A 51 -39.18 -8.55 -14.35
CA ILE A 51 -39.15 -7.26 -13.67
C ILE A 51 -39.28 -6.18 -14.74
N ALA A 52 -40.47 -5.62 -14.87
CA ALA A 52 -40.80 -4.57 -15.82
C ALA A 52 -40.47 -3.20 -15.22
N LYS A 53 -39.35 -2.60 -15.67
CA LYS A 53 -38.87 -1.31 -15.18
C LYS A 53 -39.09 -0.20 -16.22
N GLY A 54 -39.75 0.89 -15.81
CA GLY A 54 -40.05 2.05 -16.65
C GLY A 54 -41.26 1.88 -17.58
N TYR A 55 -42.13 0.90 -17.31
CA TYR A 55 -43.36 0.68 -18.06
C TYR A 55 -44.51 1.48 -17.42
N SER A 56 -45.30 2.19 -18.23
CA SER A 56 -46.27 3.16 -17.73
C SER A 56 -47.72 2.92 -18.18
N SER A 57 -47.91 2.15 -19.26
CA SER A 57 -49.23 1.87 -19.83
C SER A 57 -49.56 0.37 -19.88
N GLU A 58 -50.86 0.05 -19.85
CA GLU A 58 -51.37 -1.32 -19.99
C GLU A 58 -51.02 -1.91 -21.36
N GLU A 59 -50.99 -1.10 -22.42
CA GLU A 59 -50.58 -1.52 -23.76
C GLU A 59 -49.10 -1.98 -23.79
N GLU A 60 -48.20 -1.27 -23.12
CA GLU A 60 -46.79 -1.63 -23.04
C GLU A 60 -46.59 -2.93 -22.26
N ILE A 61 -47.29 -3.09 -21.13
CA ILE A 61 -47.23 -4.34 -20.35
C ILE A 61 -47.84 -5.51 -21.14
N LYS A 62 -48.94 -5.28 -21.87
CA LYS A 62 -49.52 -6.30 -22.75
C LYS A 62 -48.52 -6.72 -23.82
N ARG A 63 -47.85 -5.77 -24.46
CA ARG A 63 -46.80 -6.06 -25.45
C ARG A 63 -45.64 -6.83 -24.81
N LEU A 64 -45.20 -6.46 -23.61
CA LEU A 64 -44.17 -7.21 -22.88
C LEU A 64 -44.59 -8.67 -22.63
N ARG A 65 -45.83 -8.90 -22.17
CA ARG A 65 -46.36 -10.27 -21.97
C ARG A 65 -46.36 -11.08 -23.26
N GLU A 66 -46.75 -10.46 -24.38
CA GLU A 66 -46.73 -11.07 -25.71
C GLU A 66 -45.30 -11.41 -26.16
N THR A 67 -44.33 -10.51 -25.94
CA THR A 67 -42.91 -10.74 -26.23
C THR A 67 -42.32 -11.88 -25.40
N VAL A 68 -42.68 -11.99 -24.12
CA VAL A 68 -42.22 -13.08 -23.24
C VAL A 68 -42.75 -14.43 -23.71
N GLY A 69 -44.04 -14.51 -24.07
CA GLY A 69 -44.63 -15.70 -24.70
C GLY A 69 -44.60 -16.99 -23.86
N LEU A 70 -44.37 -16.88 -22.55
CA LEU A 70 -44.21 -17.99 -21.61
C LEU A 70 -44.99 -17.72 -20.32
N PRO A 71 -45.37 -18.73 -19.51
CA PRO A 71 -45.92 -18.50 -18.18
C PRO A 71 -44.92 -17.77 -17.27
N HIS A 72 -45.32 -16.62 -16.73
CA HIS A 72 -44.44 -15.77 -15.90
C HIS A 72 -45.25 -14.90 -14.92
N HIS A 73 -44.54 -14.35 -13.93
CA HIS A 73 -45.03 -13.27 -13.07
C HIS A 73 -44.38 -11.94 -13.47
N ILE A 74 -45.10 -10.83 -13.35
CA ILE A 74 -44.57 -9.49 -13.60
C ILE A 74 -44.55 -8.69 -12.29
N PHE A 75 -43.41 -8.08 -11.98
CA PHE A 75 -43.30 -7.00 -11.01
C PHE A 75 -42.98 -5.70 -11.73
N MET A 76 -43.75 -4.64 -11.42
CA MET A 76 -43.57 -3.33 -12.04
C MET A 76 -42.78 -2.39 -11.14
N PHE A 77 -41.85 -1.66 -11.73
CA PHE A 77 -41.05 -0.64 -11.06
C PHE A 77 -41.00 0.64 -11.91
N ASP A 78 -41.11 1.79 -11.26
CA ASP A 78 -40.93 3.08 -11.91
C ASP A 78 -39.48 3.24 -12.38
N ASP A 79 -39.23 4.00 -13.45
CA ASP A 79 -37.89 4.17 -14.00
C ASP A 79 -36.97 4.97 -13.04
N ASP A 80 -37.57 5.94 -12.33
CA ASP A 80 -36.91 6.77 -11.32
C ASP A 80 -36.69 6.03 -9.98
N ALA A 81 -37.26 4.82 -9.80
CA ALA A 81 -37.14 4.04 -8.58
C ALA A 81 -35.84 3.20 -8.57
N GLY A 82 -34.72 3.91 -8.37
CA GLY A 82 -33.38 3.38 -8.12
C GLY A 82 -32.82 2.43 -9.17
N PHE A 83 -31.71 1.77 -8.87
CA PHE A 83 -30.97 0.95 -9.83
C PHE A 83 -31.40 -0.53 -9.80
N ASP A 84 -30.98 -1.28 -10.82
CA ASP A 84 -31.44 -2.66 -11.14
C ASP A 84 -31.46 -3.64 -9.94
N ILE A 85 -30.52 -3.51 -9.00
CA ILE A 85 -30.45 -4.35 -7.79
C ILE A 85 -31.64 -4.12 -6.84
N GLN A 86 -32.18 -2.91 -6.77
CA GLN A 86 -33.36 -2.63 -5.95
C GLN A 86 -34.58 -3.40 -6.44
N ALA A 87 -34.75 -3.44 -7.77
CA ALA A 87 -35.82 -4.18 -8.39
C ALA A 87 -35.67 -5.70 -8.17
N TYR A 88 -34.43 -6.22 -8.22
CA TYR A 88 -34.14 -7.62 -7.83
C TYR A 88 -34.53 -7.92 -6.39
N SER A 89 -34.11 -7.10 -5.43
CA SER A 89 -34.41 -7.32 -4.01
C SER A 89 -35.91 -7.25 -3.71
N ALA A 90 -36.59 -6.23 -4.23
CA ALA A 90 -38.02 -6.08 -4.03
C ALA A 90 -38.84 -7.22 -4.66
N ALA A 91 -38.48 -7.66 -5.86
CA ALA A 91 -39.14 -8.81 -6.49
C ALA A 91 -38.85 -10.13 -5.74
N LEU A 92 -37.63 -10.32 -5.22
CA LEU A 92 -37.25 -11.51 -4.47
C LEU A 92 -38.00 -11.64 -3.13
N LYS A 93 -38.20 -10.52 -2.42
CA LYS A 93 -38.95 -10.49 -1.15
C LYS A 93 -40.36 -11.08 -1.32
N GLU A 94 -41.03 -10.72 -2.41
CA GLU A 94 -42.40 -11.16 -2.77
C GLU A 94 -42.45 -12.54 -3.47
N THR A 95 -41.30 -13.14 -3.79
CA THR A 95 -41.21 -14.43 -4.50
C THR A 95 -40.84 -15.55 -3.52
N SER A 96 -41.63 -16.63 -3.48
CA SER A 96 -41.24 -17.82 -2.72
C SER A 96 -40.24 -18.65 -3.52
N CYS A 97 -39.00 -18.78 -3.07
CA CYS A 97 -38.01 -19.69 -3.67
C CYS A 97 -36.87 -19.95 -2.68
N VAL A 98 -36.07 -20.99 -2.94
CA VAL A 98 -34.82 -21.27 -2.22
C VAL A 98 -33.64 -20.61 -2.92
N TYR A 99 -33.59 -20.71 -4.25
CA TYR A 99 -32.53 -20.13 -5.08
C TYR A 99 -33.10 -19.15 -6.10
N ALA A 100 -32.43 -18.01 -6.24
CA ALA A 100 -32.75 -16.98 -7.22
C ALA A 100 -31.63 -16.88 -8.25
N CYS A 101 -32.01 -16.85 -9.54
CA CYS A 101 -31.09 -16.67 -10.65
C CYS A 101 -31.43 -15.37 -11.40
N PHE A 102 -30.49 -14.44 -11.48
CA PHE A 102 -30.73 -13.09 -12.00
C PHE A 102 -30.11 -12.86 -13.37
N PHE A 103 -30.86 -12.23 -14.27
CA PHE A 103 -30.47 -11.88 -15.63
C PHE A 103 -30.78 -10.42 -15.93
N ASN A 104 -29.79 -9.73 -16.49
CA ASN A 104 -29.97 -8.37 -17.00
C ASN A 104 -30.64 -8.37 -18.39
N THR A 105 -31.05 -7.19 -18.84
CA THR A 105 -31.76 -6.95 -20.11
C THR A 105 -31.03 -7.45 -21.35
N PHE A 106 -29.70 -7.55 -21.33
CA PHE A 106 -28.90 -7.88 -22.52
C PHE A 106 -28.48 -9.35 -22.57
N SER A 107 -28.98 -10.17 -21.66
CA SER A 107 -28.56 -11.56 -21.55
C SER A 107 -29.02 -12.40 -22.74
N GLU A 108 -28.18 -13.33 -23.18
CA GLU A 108 -28.52 -14.35 -24.18
C GLU A 108 -27.92 -15.70 -23.77
N ILE A 109 -28.77 -16.71 -23.60
CA ILE A 109 -28.36 -18.07 -23.19
C ILE A 109 -27.64 -18.77 -24.34
N GLN A 110 -26.52 -19.45 -24.05
CA GLN A 110 -25.66 -20.05 -25.08
C GLN A 110 -25.65 -21.58 -25.09
N ALA A 111 -26.22 -22.24 -24.08
CA ALA A 111 -26.18 -23.70 -23.98
C ALA A 111 -27.43 -24.30 -23.32
N ASN A 112 -27.75 -25.54 -23.69
CA ASN A 112 -28.79 -26.33 -23.04
C ASN A 112 -28.45 -26.63 -21.58
N GLN A 113 -29.48 -26.93 -20.79
CA GLN A 113 -29.41 -27.18 -19.35
C GLN A 113 -28.75 -26.04 -18.57
N TRP A 114 -28.89 -24.79 -19.02
CA TRP A 114 -28.18 -23.65 -18.45
C TRP A 114 -28.52 -23.41 -16.97
N LEU A 115 -29.80 -23.53 -16.61
CA LEU A 115 -30.24 -23.33 -15.24
C LEU A 115 -29.81 -24.48 -14.35
N LYS A 116 -29.90 -25.72 -14.85
CA LYS A 116 -29.39 -26.91 -14.16
C LYS A 116 -27.89 -26.77 -13.86
N LYS A 117 -27.09 -26.26 -14.80
CA LYS A 117 -25.64 -26.07 -14.60
C LYS A 117 -25.33 -25.10 -13.47
N LEU A 118 -26.04 -23.96 -13.40
CA LEU A 118 -25.91 -23.01 -12.30
C LEU A 118 -26.38 -23.64 -10.97
N TYR A 119 -27.49 -24.40 -11.01
CA TYR A 119 -28.05 -25.10 -9.85
C TYR A 119 -27.11 -26.18 -9.30
N ASP A 120 -26.54 -27.02 -10.17
CA ASP A 120 -25.55 -28.03 -9.79
C ASP A 120 -24.30 -27.37 -9.17
N GLY A 121 -23.97 -26.13 -9.58
CA GLY A 121 -22.90 -25.34 -9.00
C GLY A 121 -23.22 -24.83 -7.59
N ILE A 122 -24.36 -24.15 -7.39
CA ILE A 122 -24.74 -23.55 -6.10
C ILE A 122 -25.07 -24.61 -5.04
N THR A 123 -25.45 -25.83 -5.46
CA THR A 123 -25.75 -26.94 -4.55
C THR A 123 -24.52 -27.74 -4.12
N LYS A 124 -23.32 -27.40 -4.62
CA LYS A 124 -22.08 -28.01 -4.12
C LYS A 124 -21.82 -27.59 -2.67
N PRO A 125 -21.34 -28.51 -1.81
CA PRO A 125 -20.98 -28.17 -0.43
C PRO A 125 -19.98 -27.00 -0.39
N GLY A 126 -20.27 -26.00 0.43
CA GLY A 126 -19.39 -24.84 0.63
C GLY A 126 -19.56 -23.71 -0.38
N VAL A 127 -20.36 -23.85 -1.44
CA VAL A 127 -20.57 -22.79 -2.45
C VAL A 127 -21.73 -21.88 -2.04
N GLY A 128 -21.48 -20.57 -2.00
CA GLY A 128 -22.51 -19.58 -1.63
C GLY A 128 -22.98 -18.71 -2.79
N LEU A 129 -22.24 -18.65 -3.89
CA LEU A 129 -22.58 -17.89 -5.09
C LEU A 129 -21.98 -18.52 -6.33
N VAL A 130 -22.79 -18.61 -7.39
CA VAL A 130 -22.35 -19.10 -8.70
C VAL A 130 -22.71 -18.09 -9.79
N GLY A 131 -21.79 -17.84 -10.71
CA GLY A 131 -22.03 -17.01 -11.89
C GLY A 131 -21.67 -17.70 -13.20
N ALA A 132 -22.27 -17.26 -14.30
CA ALA A 132 -21.79 -17.60 -15.64
C ALA A 132 -20.46 -16.88 -15.97
N THR A 133 -20.20 -15.74 -15.32
CA THR A 133 -18.98 -14.94 -15.49
C THR A 133 -18.50 -14.38 -14.15
N GLY A 134 -17.19 -14.15 -14.05
CA GLY A 134 -16.53 -13.52 -12.91
C GLY A 134 -15.29 -12.74 -13.38
N SER A 135 -14.71 -11.92 -12.51
CA SER A 135 -13.57 -11.05 -12.84
C SER A 135 -12.74 -10.76 -11.59
N PHE A 136 -11.45 -10.45 -11.77
CA PHE A 136 -10.60 -9.89 -10.70
C PHE A 136 -10.43 -8.37 -10.84
N GLU A 137 -11.15 -7.74 -11.77
CA GLU A 137 -11.02 -6.31 -12.03
C GLU A 137 -11.29 -5.48 -10.76
N SER A 138 -10.35 -4.60 -10.44
CA SER A 138 -10.50 -3.60 -9.39
C SER A 138 -10.80 -2.26 -10.03
N LEU A 139 -11.93 -1.65 -9.66
CA LEU A 139 -12.25 -0.29 -10.09
C LEU A 139 -11.20 0.72 -9.61
N TYR A 140 -10.63 0.54 -8.43
CA TYR A 140 -9.53 1.38 -7.96
C TYR A 140 -8.33 1.31 -8.92
N SER A 141 -7.89 0.10 -9.28
CA SER A 141 -6.72 -0.10 -10.15
C SER A 141 -6.99 0.29 -11.61
N SER A 142 -8.15 -0.07 -12.18
CA SER A 142 -8.46 0.23 -13.59
C SER A 142 -8.77 1.71 -13.82
N LEU A 143 -9.49 2.38 -12.91
CA LEU A 143 -9.73 3.83 -13.01
C LEU A 143 -8.45 4.63 -12.79
N LYS A 144 -7.55 4.19 -11.89
CA LYS A 144 -6.21 4.82 -11.75
C LYS A 144 -5.50 4.91 -13.10
N VAL A 145 -5.52 3.82 -13.86
CA VAL A 145 -4.94 3.77 -15.21
C VAL A 145 -5.65 4.72 -16.18
N LEU A 146 -6.98 4.68 -16.24
CA LEU A 146 -7.73 5.54 -17.16
C LEU A 146 -7.51 7.03 -16.87
N HIS A 147 -7.44 7.41 -15.59
CA HIS A 147 -7.15 8.78 -15.20
C HIS A 147 -5.69 9.17 -15.42
N ALA A 148 -4.76 8.23 -15.37
CA ALA A 148 -3.37 8.46 -15.77
C ALA A 148 -3.26 8.78 -17.27
N ILE A 149 -4.06 8.11 -18.10
CA ILE A 149 -4.16 8.40 -19.55
C ILE A 149 -4.82 9.76 -19.78
N GLU A 150 -5.93 10.05 -19.09
CA GLU A 150 -6.56 11.37 -19.14
C GLU A 150 -5.58 12.48 -18.74
N TRP A 151 -4.80 12.27 -17.68
CA TRP A 151 -3.79 13.21 -17.23
C TRP A 151 -2.72 13.47 -18.30
N CYS A 152 -2.24 12.42 -18.97
CA CYS A 152 -1.37 12.55 -20.14
C CYS A 152 -2.04 13.39 -21.25
N CYS A 153 -3.34 13.14 -21.52
CA CYS A 153 -4.08 13.88 -22.53
C CYS A 153 -4.19 15.38 -22.24
N GLN A 154 -4.33 15.74 -20.97
CA GLN A 154 -4.41 17.13 -20.49
C GLN A 154 -3.04 17.82 -20.49
N ASN A 155 -1.94 17.08 -20.29
CA ASN A 155 -0.60 17.63 -20.04
C ASN A 155 0.34 17.61 -21.26
N ARG A 156 -0.04 18.24 -22.40
CA ARG A 156 0.83 18.52 -23.58
C ARG A 156 1.91 17.47 -23.93
N VAL A 157 1.68 16.18 -23.72
CA VAL A 157 2.70 15.15 -24.00
C VAL A 157 2.80 14.82 -25.48
N SER A 158 3.86 14.12 -25.87
CA SER A 158 4.02 13.61 -27.24
C SER A 158 3.00 12.52 -27.54
N TYR A 159 2.45 12.53 -28.76
CA TYR A 159 1.51 11.50 -29.23
C TYR A 159 2.17 10.12 -29.17
N SER A 160 1.43 9.13 -28.67
CA SER A 160 1.84 7.73 -28.64
C SER A 160 0.81 6.89 -29.41
N SER A 161 1.26 6.23 -30.49
CA SER A 161 0.43 5.28 -31.24
C SER A 161 -0.05 4.14 -30.36
N ASP A 162 0.79 3.71 -29.44
CA ASP A 162 0.50 2.53 -28.63
C ASP A 162 -0.58 2.85 -27.59
N ILE A 163 -0.51 4.03 -26.94
CA ILE A 163 -1.60 4.52 -26.08
C ILE A 163 -2.89 4.70 -26.88
N ALA A 164 -2.81 5.31 -28.08
CA ALA A 164 -3.99 5.51 -28.93
C ALA A 164 -4.66 4.17 -29.33
N THR A 165 -3.86 3.13 -29.56
CA THR A 165 -4.33 1.80 -29.98
C THR A 165 -4.85 1.00 -28.78
N HIS A 166 -4.13 0.99 -27.66
CA HIS A 166 -4.49 0.25 -26.45
C HIS A 166 -5.57 0.90 -25.59
N PHE A 167 -5.94 2.15 -25.84
CA PHE A 167 -7.00 2.88 -25.13
C PHE A 167 -8.02 3.52 -26.08
N GLU A 168 -8.14 2.98 -27.30
CA GLU A 168 -9.00 3.54 -28.34
C GLU A 168 -10.44 3.78 -27.86
N TRP A 169 -11.04 2.79 -27.18
CA TRP A 169 -12.43 2.87 -26.71
C TRP A 169 -12.65 4.04 -25.74
N PHE A 170 -11.68 4.27 -24.87
CA PHE A 170 -11.72 5.32 -23.86
C PHE A 170 -11.47 6.68 -24.51
N LEU A 171 -10.38 6.80 -25.27
CA LEU A 171 -9.99 8.05 -25.94
C LEU A 171 -11.01 8.52 -26.97
N LYS A 172 -11.71 7.60 -27.65
CA LYS A 172 -12.78 7.96 -28.58
C LYS A 172 -13.92 8.72 -27.90
N LEU A 173 -14.20 8.41 -26.64
CA LEU A 173 -15.26 9.05 -25.85
C LEU A 173 -14.77 10.34 -25.19
N THR A 174 -13.55 10.35 -24.66
CA THR A 174 -13.06 11.44 -23.81
C THR A 174 -12.15 12.44 -24.54
N TYR A 175 -11.23 11.95 -25.40
CA TYR A 175 -10.23 12.77 -26.09
C TYR A 175 -10.04 12.33 -27.56
N PRO A 176 -11.05 12.43 -28.44
CA PRO A 176 -10.99 11.84 -29.79
C PRO A 176 -9.87 12.41 -30.68
N ARG A 177 -9.40 13.63 -30.40
CA ARG A 177 -8.25 14.25 -31.09
C ARG A 177 -6.94 13.51 -30.85
N TRP A 178 -6.85 12.73 -29.79
CA TRP A 178 -5.67 11.95 -29.42
C TRP A 178 -5.54 10.62 -30.16
N LEU A 179 -6.58 10.20 -30.90
CA LEU A 179 -6.53 8.96 -31.67
C LEU A 179 -5.61 9.03 -32.89
N ARG A 180 -5.22 10.23 -33.33
CA ARG A 180 -4.39 10.42 -34.52
C ARG A 180 -3.39 11.55 -34.32
N PRO A 181 -2.17 11.43 -34.87
CA PRO A 181 -1.22 12.53 -34.91
C PRO A 181 -1.76 13.67 -35.79
N SER A 182 -1.27 14.90 -35.58
CA SER A 182 -1.65 16.04 -36.41
C SER A 182 -1.40 15.77 -37.89
N LYS A 183 -2.36 16.13 -38.76
CA LYS A 183 -2.23 15.97 -40.22
C LYS A 183 -1.30 17.00 -40.86
N ARG A 184 -1.00 18.12 -40.20
CA ARG A 184 -0.13 19.16 -40.76
C ARG A 184 1.33 18.88 -40.44
N LEU A 185 2.18 18.92 -41.47
CA LEU A 185 3.62 18.64 -41.36
C LEU A 185 4.34 19.63 -40.44
N ASP A 186 3.98 20.92 -40.52
CA ASP A 186 4.50 21.98 -39.67
C ASP A 186 4.24 21.72 -38.17
N LYS A 187 3.03 21.26 -37.81
CA LYS A 187 2.68 20.91 -36.43
C LYS A 187 3.38 19.65 -35.94
N ARG A 188 3.67 18.69 -36.82
CA ARG A 188 4.47 17.50 -36.49
C ARG A 188 5.93 17.85 -36.25
N ILE A 189 6.52 18.66 -37.12
CA ILE A 189 7.89 19.15 -36.96
C ILE A 189 8.00 19.99 -35.68
N ALA A 190 7.07 20.91 -35.43
CA ALA A 190 7.04 21.69 -34.20
C ALA A 190 6.87 20.83 -32.94
N ALA A 191 6.04 19.78 -32.98
CA ALA A 191 5.89 18.85 -31.86
C ALA A 191 7.19 18.07 -31.59
N GLU A 192 7.90 17.64 -32.62
CA GLU A 192 9.17 16.92 -32.50
C GLU A 192 10.31 17.83 -32.03
N ILE A 193 10.39 19.07 -32.54
CA ILE A 193 11.30 20.09 -32.04
C ILE A 193 11.03 20.35 -30.56
N ASN A 194 9.76 20.59 -30.18
CA ASN A 194 9.36 20.81 -28.78
C ASN A 194 9.69 19.62 -27.87
N ARG A 195 9.67 18.39 -28.38
CA ARG A 195 10.13 17.19 -27.66
C ARG A 195 11.64 17.21 -27.43
N ILE A 196 12.42 17.52 -28.48
CA ILE A 196 13.90 17.56 -28.41
C ILE A 196 14.38 18.65 -27.44
N ILE A 197 13.73 19.83 -27.44
CA ILE A 197 14.09 20.96 -26.57
C ILE A 197 13.40 20.93 -25.19
N GLY A 198 12.69 19.84 -24.86
CA GLY A 198 12.09 19.63 -23.53
C GLY A 198 10.79 20.40 -23.22
N LEU A 199 10.22 21.14 -24.18
CA LEU A 199 8.94 21.83 -24.03
C LEU A 199 7.72 20.90 -24.08
N ARG A 200 7.88 19.65 -24.55
CA ARG A 200 6.91 18.56 -24.38
C ARG A 200 7.54 17.43 -23.59
N LYS A 201 6.96 17.13 -22.43
CA LYS A 201 7.36 15.99 -21.60
C LYS A 201 7.04 14.67 -22.31
N SER A 202 7.81 13.63 -21.99
CA SER A 202 7.41 12.28 -22.37
C SER A 202 6.21 11.87 -21.51
N TRP A 203 5.39 10.95 -22.02
CA TRP A 203 4.29 10.42 -21.22
C TRP A 203 4.80 9.72 -19.94
N LYS A 204 6.02 9.15 -19.95
CA LYS A 204 6.64 8.54 -18.76
C LYS A 204 6.85 9.57 -17.66
N ASP A 205 7.52 10.68 -17.97
CA ASP A 205 7.79 11.74 -17.00
C ASP A 205 6.51 12.36 -16.45
N THR A 206 5.46 12.45 -17.28
CA THR A 206 4.14 12.95 -16.87
C THR A 206 3.40 11.97 -15.95
N LEU A 207 3.58 10.67 -16.16
CA LEU A 207 2.99 9.63 -15.32
C LEU A 207 3.69 9.51 -13.96
N ASP A 208 4.99 9.73 -13.89
CA ASP A 208 5.72 9.73 -12.61
C ASP A 208 5.16 10.82 -11.68
N GLN A 209 4.77 11.99 -12.22
CA GLN A 209 4.09 13.05 -11.46
C GLN A 209 2.67 12.66 -11.05
N PHE A 210 1.94 11.94 -11.90
CA PHE A 210 0.56 11.53 -11.61
C PHE A 210 0.49 10.60 -10.40
N ASP A 211 1.43 9.66 -10.27
CA ASP A 211 1.42 8.66 -9.21
C ASP A 211 1.98 9.21 -7.87
N GLN A 212 2.84 10.21 -7.93
CA GLN A 212 3.44 10.83 -6.74
C GLN A 212 2.44 11.77 -6.04
N ASP A 213 1.69 12.60 -6.78
CA ASP A 213 0.95 13.74 -6.19
C ASP A 213 -0.55 13.80 -6.54
N ILE A 214 -0.98 13.22 -7.67
CA ILE A 214 -2.32 13.49 -8.24
C ILE A 214 -3.35 12.40 -7.92
N TRP A 215 -2.98 11.12 -8.01
CA TRP A 215 -3.94 10.05 -7.73
C TRP A 215 -4.38 10.05 -6.26
N GLY A 216 -3.43 10.26 -5.34
CA GLY A 216 -3.69 10.29 -3.91
C GLY A 216 -4.71 11.37 -3.51
N SER A 217 -4.53 12.61 -3.97
CA SER A 217 -5.48 13.70 -3.72
C SER A 217 -6.85 13.48 -4.37
N ARG A 218 -6.90 12.81 -5.53
CA ARG A 218 -8.16 12.47 -6.21
C ARG A 218 -9.01 11.46 -5.47
N VAL A 219 -8.39 10.47 -4.81
CA VAL A 219 -9.09 9.41 -4.05
C VAL A 219 -9.18 9.69 -2.55
N ALA A 220 -8.53 10.75 -2.07
CA ALA A 220 -8.65 11.20 -0.69
C ALA A 220 -10.11 11.60 -0.36
N PRO A 221 -10.51 11.60 0.93
CA PRO A 221 -11.82 12.07 1.35
C PRO A 221 -12.12 13.48 0.80
N GLY A 222 -13.28 13.64 0.15
CA GLY A 222 -13.68 14.90 -0.50
C GLY A 222 -13.12 15.11 -1.92
N GLY A 223 -12.21 14.25 -2.38
CA GLY A 223 -11.70 14.24 -3.74
C GLY A 223 -12.74 13.77 -4.77
N PRO A 224 -12.60 14.13 -6.06
CA PRO A 224 -13.56 13.79 -7.12
C PRO A 224 -13.72 12.29 -7.38
N PHE A 225 -12.77 11.47 -6.92
CA PHE A 225 -12.75 10.01 -7.06
C PHE A 225 -12.65 9.31 -5.71
N ALA A 226 -13.10 9.95 -4.62
CA ALA A 226 -13.08 9.36 -3.29
C ALA A 226 -13.76 7.98 -3.24
N PHE A 227 -14.83 7.77 -4.01
CA PHE A 227 -15.54 6.49 -4.10
C PHE A 227 -14.66 5.32 -4.60
N CYS A 228 -13.58 5.59 -5.34
CA CYS A 228 -12.66 4.55 -5.80
C CYS A 228 -11.95 3.89 -4.61
N SER A 229 -11.71 4.63 -3.52
CA SER A 229 -11.04 4.12 -2.31
C SER A 229 -11.86 3.04 -1.58
N ASP A 230 -13.15 2.90 -1.91
CA ASP A 230 -14.00 1.84 -1.37
C ASP A 230 -13.69 0.47 -1.97
N PHE A 231 -13.00 0.41 -3.12
CA PHE A 231 -12.74 -0.85 -3.82
C PHE A 231 -11.35 -1.38 -3.46
N PRO A 232 -11.20 -2.70 -3.20
CA PRO A 232 -9.89 -3.32 -3.02
C PRO A 232 -9.01 -3.08 -4.24
N GLU A 233 -7.69 -2.95 -4.05
CA GLU A 233 -6.73 -2.97 -5.17
C GLU A 233 -6.78 -4.33 -5.87
N PHE A 234 -6.38 -4.35 -7.15
CA PHE A 234 -6.28 -5.60 -7.89
C PHE A 234 -5.37 -6.62 -7.17
N PRO A 235 -5.76 -7.92 -7.11
CA PRO A 235 -7.00 -8.49 -7.62
C PRO A 235 -8.20 -8.30 -6.68
N ASN A 236 -9.38 -8.10 -7.27
CA ASN A 236 -10.65 -7.98 -6.56
C ASN A 236 -11.67 -8.99 -7.12
N PRO A 237 -11.63 -10.27 -6.68
CA PRO A 237 -12.48 -11.30 -7.26
C PRO A 237 -13.95 -11.08 -6.94
N HIS A 238 -14.79 -11.07 -7.98
CA HIS A 238 -16.23 -10.96 -7.87
C HIS A 238 -16.96 -11.67 -9.01
N ILE A 239 -18.16 -12.17 -8.70
CA ILE A 239 -19.14 -12.60 -9.70
C ILE A 239 -19.83 -11.36 -10.25
N ARG A 240 -19.93 -11.27 -11.58
CA ARG A 240 -20.60 -10.13 -12.24
C ARG A 240 -22.10 -10.16 -11.95
N SER A 241 -22.75 -8.99 -11.92
CA SER A 241 -24.19 -8.85 -11.61
C SER A 241 -25.10 -9.27 -12.79
N ASN A 242 -24.74 -10.34 -13.49
CA ASN A 242 -25.51 -10.93 -14.57
C ASN A 242 -25.32 -12.45 -14.63
N ALA A 243 -26.41 -13.18 -14.86
CA ALA A 243 -26.44 -14.64 -14.94
C ALA A 243 -25.78 -15.31 -13.72
N PHE A 244 -26.19 -14.89 -12.52
CA PHE A 244 -25.72 -15.46 -11.26
C PHE A 244 -26.85 -16.06 -10.44
N MET A 245 -26.53 -17.06 -9.64
CA MET A 245 -27.44 -17.80 -8.77
C MET A 245 -26.96 -17.77 -7.32
N VAL A 246 -27.89 -17.50 -6.41
CA VAL A 246 -27.64 -17.33 -4.97
C VAL A 246 -28.86 -17.82 -4.18
N SER A 247 -28.65 -18.22 -2.92
CA SER A 247 -29.79 -18.54 -2.05
C SER A 247 -30.57 -17.28 -1.68
N LYS A 248 -31.90 -17.39 -1.55
CA LYS A 248 -32.76 -16.28 -1.10
C LYS A 248 -32.27 -15.73 0.25
N SER A 249 -31.99 -16.61 1.20
CA SER A 249 -31.48 -16.22 2.52
C SER A 249 -30.18 -15.42 2.47
N THR A 250 -29.22 -15.82 1.63
CA THR A 250 -27.95 -15.11 1.47
C THR A 250 -28.15 -13.74 0.84
N PHE A 251 -29.09 -13.62 -0.10
CA PHE A 251 -29.36 -12.34 -0.77
C PHE A 251 -30.11 -11.36 0.13
N GLU A 252 -31.06 -11.84 0.94
CA GLU A 252 -31.84 -11.01 1.87
C GLU A 252 -31.02 -10.47 3.05
N GLU A 253 -29.88 -11.07 3.36
CA GLU A 253 -28.93 -10.54 4.35
C GLU A 253 -28.14 -9.33 3.85
N LEU A 254 -28.14 -9.06 2.54
CA LEU A 254 -27.44 -7.91 1.99
C LEU A 254 -28.11 -6.62 2.47
N PRO A 255 -27.32 -5.55 2.74
CA PRO A 255 -27.88 -4.26 3.08
C PRO A 255 -28.85 -3.79 1.99
N GLU A 256 -29.86 -3.00 2.40
CA GLU A 256 -30.87 -2.50 1.46
C GLU A 256 -30.19 -1.86 0.22
N PRO A 257 -30.61 -2.27 -0.98
CA PRO A 257 -29.89 -1.93 -2.20
C PRO A 257 -29.91 -0.42 -2.45
N ALA A 258 -28.73 0.12 -2.74
CA ALA A 258 -28.48 1.55 -2.72
C ALA A 258 -28.82 2.27 -4.06
N ALA A 259 -28.88 3.60 -4.02
CA ALA A 259 -29.63 4.42 -4.98
C ALA A 259 -28.78 5.10 -6.07
N THR A 260 -27.45 4.91 -6.10
CA THR A 260 -26.57 5.54 -7.10
C THR A 260 -25.83 4.53 -7.99
N LYS A 261 -25.29 4.99 -9.12
CA LYS A 261 -24.45 4.17 -10.01
C LYS A 261 -23.19 3.65 -9.31
N HIS A 262 -22.58 4.46 -8.44
CA HIS A 262 -21.43 4.02 -7.63
C HIS A 262 -21.81 2.90 -6.68
N ASP A 263 -23.04 2.91 -6.17
CA ASP A 263 -23.50 1.86 -5.28
C ASP A 263 -23.76 0.53 -6.00
N CYS A 264 -24.16 0.55 -7.27
CA CYS A 264 -24.22 -0.68 -8.08
C CYS A 264 -22.85 -1.31 -8.24
N CYS A 265 -21.82 -0.49 -8.50
CA CYS A 265 -20.45 -0.95 -8.53
C CYS A 265 -20.03 -1.55 -7.17
N ARG A 266 -20.41 -0.91 -6.07
CA ARG A 266 -20.17 -1.41 -4.70
C ARG A 266 -20.90 -2.73 -4.43
N PHE A 267 -22.11 -2.92 -4.96
CA PHE A 267 -22.83 -4.18 -4.84
C PHE A 267 -22.12 -5.32 -5.58
N GLU A 268 -21.62 -5.08 -6.79
CA GLU A 268 -20.95 -6.12 -7.59
C GLU A 268 -19.56 -6.47 -7.03
N SER A 269 -18.72 -5.45 -6.82
CA SER A 269 -17.28 -5.62 -6.56
C SER A 269 -16.78 -4.85 -5.34
N GLY A 270 -17.66 -4.15 -4.65
CA GLY A 270 -17.33 -3.48 -3.41
C GLY A 270 -17.26 -4.48 -2.24
N PRO A 271 -16.69 -4.04 -1.13
CA PRO A 271 -16.34 -4.92 -0.02
C PRO A 271 -17.50 -5.40 0.86
N ASN A 272 -18.64 -4.72 0.75
CA ASN A 272 -19.91 -5.15 1.33
C ASN A 272 -20.88 -5.59 0.23
N GLY A 273 -20.36 -5.84 -0.98
CA GLY A 273 -21.10 -6.35 -2.12
C GLY A 273 -21.37 -7.85 -2.01
N LEU A 274 -22.15 -8.36 -2.96
CA LEU A 274 -22.65 -9.73 -3.00
C LEU A 274 -21.54 -10.78 -2.86
N SER A 275 -20.47 -10.65 -3.66
CA SER A 275 -19.35 -11.60 -3.67
C SER A 275 -18.61 -11.61 -2.33
N TRP A 276 -18.31 -10.42 -1.80
CA TRP A 276 -17.60 -10.27 -0.53
C TRP A 276 -18.43 -10.69 0.68
N HIS A 277 -19.75 -10.48 0.65
CA HIS A 277 -20.66 -10.96 1.69
C HIS A 277 -20.62 -12.48 1.80
N VAL A 278 -20.64 -13.17 0.66
CA VAL A 278 -20.54 -14.64 0.61
C VAL A 278 -19.20 -15.14 1.15
N LEU A 279 -18.10 -14.51 0.72
CA LEU A 279 -16.76 -14.84 1.20
C LEU A 279 -16.59 -14.63 2.71
N LYS A 280 -17.17 -13.56 3.28
CA LYS A 280 -17.17 -13.28 4.73
C LYS A 280 -17.85 -14.36 5.56
N LYS A 281 -18.79 -15.11 4.96
CA LYS A 281 -19.45 -16.26 5.61
C LYS A 281 -18.63 -17.56 5.50
N GLY A 282 -17.44 -17.50 4.91
CA GLY A 282 -16.59 -18.68 4.66
C GLY A 282 -17.11 -19.58 3.54
N LEU A 283 -17.95 -19.04 2.64
CA LEU A 283 -18.48 -19.74 1.48
C LEU A 283 -17.70 -19.36 0.21
N ASP A 284 -17.64 -20.30 -0.73
CA ASP A 284 -16.90 -20.16 -1.97
C ASP A 284 -17.72 -19.48 -3.07
N LEU A 285 -17.00 -18.77 -3.95
CA LEU A 285 -17.51 -18.24 -5.21
C LEU A 285 -17.09 -19.19 -6.35
N CYS A 286 -17.99 -19.45 -7.28
CA CYS A 286 -17.71 -20.32 -8.41
C CYS A 286 -18.21 -19.74 -9.74
N VAL A 287 -17.50 -20.05 -10.82
CA VAL A 287 -17.94 -19.77 -12.19
C VAL A 287 -18.30 -21.09 -12.87
N VAL A 288 -19.43 -21.10 -13.58
CA VAL A 288 -19.89 -22.27 -14.33
C VAL A 288 -19.80 -22.02 -15.82
N ASP A 289 -19.11 -22.90 -16.54
CA ASP A 289 -18.98 -22.79 -17.99
C ASP A 289 -20.15 -23.42 -18.76
N LYS A 290 -20.16 -23.25 -20.08
CA LYS A 290 -21.18 -23.81 -20.96
C LYS A 290 -21.28 -25.34 -20.94
N PHE A 291 -20.26 -26.05 -20.45
CA PHE A 291 -20.26 -27.50 -20.34
C PHE A 291 -20.77 -27.98 -18.97
N GLY A 292 -20.94 -27.07 -18.01
CA GLY A 292 -21.38 -27.37 -16.65
C GLY A 292 -20.23 -27.65 -15.69
N MET A 293 -18.98 -27.36 -16.08
CA MET A 293 -17.86 -27.43 -15.16
C MET A 293 -17.90 -26.25 -14.20
N VAL A 294 -17.69 -26.52 -12.92
CA VAL A 294 -17.70 -25.53 -11.84
C VAL A 294 -16.27 -25.23 -11.43
N HIS A 295 -15.86 -23.98 -11.60
CA HIS A 295 -14.49 -23.52 -11.46
C HIS A 295 -14.34 -22.63 -10.21
N SER A 296 -13.34 -22.93 -9.41
CA SER A 296 -12.94 -22.11 -8.26
C SER A 296 -12.29 -20.80 -8.72
N MET A 297 -12.20 -19.80 -7.83
CA MET A 297 -11.69 -18.47 -8.18
C MET A 297 -10.32 -18.51 -8.89
N ASP A 298 -9.38 -19.32 -8.41
CA ASP A 298 -8.03 -19.43 -8.99
C ASP A 298 -8.02 -19.95 -10.44
N GLU A 299 -9.11 -20.60 -10.88
CA GLU A 299 -9.24 -21.16 -12.23
C GLU A 299 -9.86 -20.17 -13.22
N TRP A 300 -10.60 -19.16 -12.73
CA TRP A 300 -11.38 -18.21 -13.56
C TRP A 300 -10.60 -17.60 -14.73
N PRO A 301 -9.33 -17.14 -14.59
CA PRO A 301 -8.59 -16.56 -15.71
C PRO A 301 -8.42 -17.52 -16.90
N LYS A 302 -8.45 -18.83 -16.64
CA LYS A 302 -8.19 -19.90 -17.63
C LYS A 302 -9.46 -20.48 -18.24
N THR A 303 -10.63 -20.18 -17.67
CA THR A 303 -11.91 -20.79 -18.09
C THR A 303 -12.39 -20.27 -19.44
N LYS A 304 -11.92 -19.09 -19.88
CA LYS A 304 -12.40 -18.43 -21.11
C LYS A 304 -13.90 -18.15 -21.08
N THR A 305 -14.44 -17.88 -19.90
CA THR A 305 -15.83 -17.46 -19.71
C THR A 305 -15.99 -15.94 -19.67
N PHE A 306 -14.92 -15.16 -19.53
CA PHE A 306 -15.00 -13.70 -19.59
C PHE A 306 -13.67 -13.07 -20.01
N ARG A 307 -13.71 -12.15 -21.00
CA ARG A 307 -12.56 -11.34 -21.45
C ARG A 307 -11.25 -12.12 -21.55
N SER A 308 -11.29 -13.35 -22.05
CA SER A 308 -10.14 -14.25 -22.18
C SER A 308 -10.38 -15.21 -23.34
N GLY A 309 -9.31 -15.59 -24.05
CA GLY A 309 -9.43 -16.37 -25.29
C GLY A 309 -10.39 -15.71 -26.29
N LEU A 310 -11.27 -16.52 -26.88
CA LEU A 310 -12.39 -16.09 -27.73
C LEU A 310 -13.73 -16.14 -26.96
N GLN A 311 -13.68 -16.13 -25.62
CA GLN A 311 -14.83 -16.35 -24.74
C GLN A 311 -15.61 -17.63 -25.08
N GLU A 312 -14.92 -18.67 -25.57
CA GLU A 312 -15.56 -19.85 -26.16
C GLU A 312 -16.41 -20.68 -25.17
N ASN A 313 -16.31 -20.41 -23.88
CA ASN A 313 -16.95 -21.18 -22.81
C ASN A 313 -18.10 -20.46 -22.11
N LEU A 314 -18.57 -19.32 -22.65
CA LEU A 314 -19.71 -18.57 -22.13
C LEU A 314 -20.98 -19.43 -22.02
N LEU A 315 -21.53 -19.53 -20.81
CA LEU A 315 -22.86 -20.10 -20.58
C LEU A 315 -23.98 -19.12 -20.98
N VAL A 316 -23.73 -17.83 -20.73
CA VAL A 316 -24.61 -16.70 -21.04
C VAL A 316 -23.74 -15.57 -21.57
N SER A 317 -24.14 -14.94 -22.67
CA SER A 317 -23.50 -13.73 -23.19
C SER A 317 -24.32 -12.49 -22.86
N ASP A 318 -23.68 -11.32 -22.84
CA ASP A 318 -24.32 -10.03 -22.61
C ASP A 318 -23.67 -8.91 -23.46
N ASN A 319 -24.12 -7.67 -23.26
CA ASN A 319 -23.56 -6.51 -23.95
C ASN A 319 -22.05 -6.31 -23.69
N GLN A 320 -21.52 -6.68 -22.52
CA GLN A 320 -20.10 -6.56 -22.19
C GLN A 320 -19.27 -7.65 -22.90
N THR A 321 -19.75 -8.88 -22.94
CA THR A 321 -19.05 -9.97 -23.65
C THR A 321 -19.09 -9.72 -25.16
N GLN A 322 -20.23 -9.27 -25.69
CA GLN A 322 -20.36 -8.91 -27.11
C GLN A 322 -19.51 -7.68 -27.46
N ALA A 323 -19.41 -6.69 -26.57
CA ALA A 323 -18.52 -5.54 -26.77
C ALA A 323 -17.06 -5.99 -26.84
N TYR A 324 -16.64 -6.90 -25.95
CA TYR A 324 -15.29 -7.47 -25.98
C TYR A 324 -14.97 -8.13 -27.32
N ASP A 325 -15.90 -8.92 -27.87
CA ASP A 325 -15.66 -9.62 -29.15
C ASP A 325 -15.40 -8.68 -30.32
N ARG A 326 -16.03 -7.49 -30.31
CA ARG A 326 -15.89 -6.43 -31.33
C ARG A 326 -14.63 -5.57 -31.18
N MET A 327 -13.90 -5.69 -30.06
CA MET A 327 -12.68 -4.93 -29.81
C MET A 327 -11.51 -5.42 -30.67
N THR A 328 -10.58 -4.50 -30.97
CA THR A 328 -9.28 -4.84 -31.57
C THR A 328 -8.41 -5.64 -30.61
N ASP A 329 -7.41 -6.37 -31.11
CA ASP A 329 -6.55 -7.22 -30.27
C ASP A 329 -5.81 -6.45 -29.17
N ALA A 330 -5.39 -5.22 -29.45
CA ALA A 330 -4.74 -4.35 -28.47
C ALA A 330 -5.70 -3.92 -27.34
N VAL A 331 -6.93 -3.57 -27.69
CA VAL A 331 -7.97 -3.24 -26.71
C VAL A 331 -8.36 -4.47 -25.90
N LYS A 332 -8.51 -5.64 -26.56
CA LYS A 332 -8.73 -6.93 -25.89
C LYS A 332 -7.60 -7.27 -24.92
N TYR A 333 -6.35 -6.96 -25.25
CA TYR A 333 -5.21 -7.11 -24.36
C TYR A 333 -5.36 -6.23 -23.11
N THR A 334 -5.67 -4.95 -23.26
CA THR A 334 -5.84 -4.05 -22.11
C THR A 334 -6.96 -4.52 -21.17
N HIS A 335 -8.11 -4.88 -21.72
CA HIS A 335 -9.23 -5.42 -20.92
C HIS A 335 -8.90 -6.77 -20.25
N ARG A 336 -8.06 -7.61 -20.89
CA ARG A 336 -7.53 -8.84 -20.27
C ARG A 336 -6.68 -8.54 -19.05
N VAL A 337 -5.74 -7.60 -19.18
CA VAL A 337 -4.87 -7.19 -18.07
C VAL A 337 -5.69 -6.62 -16.90
N PHE A 338 -6.68 -5.77 -17.19
CA PHE A 338 -7.59 -5.26 -16.14
C PHE A 338 -8.38 -6.36 -15.44
N SER A 339 -8.82 -7.39 -16.18
CA SER A 339 -9.68 -8.43 -15.62
C SER A 339 -8.90 -9.53 -14.89
N TRP A 340 -7.69 -9.85 -15.35
CA TRP A 340 -6.96 -11.06 -14.94
C TRP A 340 -5.51 -10.81 -14.51
N GLY A 341 -4.87 -9.73 -14.97
CA GLY A 341 -3.48 -9.42 -14.62
C GLY A 341 -2.52 -10.61 -14.77
N GLY A 342 -1.58 -10.72 -13.85
CA GLY A 342 -0.58 -11.78 -13.76
C GLY A 342 -1.13 -13.15 -13.40
N TYR A 343 -2.43 -13.27 -13.09
CA TYR A 343 -3.09 -14.57 -12.93
C TYR A 343 -3.38 -15.26 -14.27
N LEU A 344 -3.24 -14.51 -15.38
CA LEU A 344 -3.14 -15.03 -16.73
C LEU A 344 -1.69 -14.86 -17.21
N GLU A 345 -1.04 -15.95 -17.63
CA GLU A 345 0.38 -15.94 -17.98
C GLU A 345 0.75 -14.83 -18.97
N ASN A 346 1.81 -14.07 -18.67
CA ASN A 346 2.32 -12.95 -19.47
C ASN A 346 1.39 -11.73 -19.59
N HIS A 347 0.44 -11.54 -18.66
CA HIS A 347 -0.50 -10.40 -18.66
C HIS A 347 -0.40 -9.53 -17.38
N ASP A 348 0.76 -9.46 -16.73
CA ASP A 348 0.96 -8.70 -15.49
C ASP A 348 1.14 -7.18 -15.70
N SER A 349 1.28 -6.74 -16.95
CA SER A 349 1.64 -5.37 -17.27
C SER A 349 0.97 -4.90 -18.56
N LEU A 350 0.66 -3.60 -18.58
CA LEU A 350 0.21 -2.93 -19.79
C LEU A 350 1.44 -2.59 -20.64
N PRO A 351 1.40 -2.79 -21.98
CA PRO A 351 2.60 -2.68 -22.81
C PRO A 351 3.07 -1.22 -22.93
N VAL A 352 2.18 -0.28 -22.60
CA VAL A 352 2.28 1.13 -22.98
C VAL A 352 2.43 2.07 -21.79
N ILE A 353 2.22 1.60 -20.56
CA ILE A 353 2.27 2.40 -19.33
C ILE A 353 2.77 1.55 -18.15
N PRO A 354 3.50 2.13 -17.17
CA PRO A 354 4.21 1.39 -16.12
C PRO A 354 3.30 0.87 -14.99
N PHE A 355 1.99 0.72 -15.24
CA PHE A 355 1.08 0.12 -14.26
C PHE A 355 1.09 -1.40 -14.40
N ARG A 356 1.21 -2.07 -13.25
CA ARG A 356 1.23 -3.53 -13.16
C ARG A 356 0.00 -4.05 -12.43
N PHE A 357 -0.42 -5.23 -12.82
CA PHE A 357 -1.49 -6.04 -12.26
C PHE A 357 -0.90 -7.41 -11.87
N PRO A 358 0.06 -7.47 -10.94
CA PRO A 358 0.85 -8.67 -10.64
C PRO A 358 0.06 -9.76 -9.91
N ALA A 359 0.49 -11.01 -10.04
CA ALA A 359 0.07 -12.13 -9.20
C ALA A 359 1.15 -12.43 -8.16
N TYR A 360 0.90 -12.01 -6.91
CA TYR A 360 1.87 -12.21 -5.81
C TYR A 360 1.57 -13.47 -4.98
N GLN A 361 0.32 -13.93 -4.96
CA GLN A 361 -0.18 -15.08 -4.20
C GLN A 361 -1.36 -15.72 -4.96
N THR A 362 -1.99 -16.76 -4.42
CA THR A 362 -3.27 -17.24 -4.96
C THR A 362 -4.34 -16.19 -4.76
N VAL A 363 -5.37 -16.15 -5.63
CA VAL A 363 -6.43 -15.16 -5.46
C VAL A 363 -7.17 -15.41 -4.14
N ARG A 364 -7.26 -16.68 -3.71
CA ARG A 364 -7.81 -17.09 -2.43
C ARG A 364 -7.07 -16.46 -1.25
N ASP A 365 -5.74 -16.50 -1.23
CA ASP A 365 -4.93 -15.92 -0.15
C ASP A 365 -5.10 -14.40 -0.10
N VAL A 366 -5.05 -13.73 -1.27
CA VAL A 366 -5.29 -12.28 -1.36
C VAL A 366 -6.68 -11.93 -0.85
N THR A 367 -7.69 -12.73 -1.23
CA THR A 367 -9.07 -12.52 -0.80
C THR A 367 -9.22 -12.70 0.70
N GLN A 368 -8.61 -13.72 1.30
CA GLN A 368 -8.62 -13.92 2.74
C GLN A 368 -7.95 -12.76 3.49
N ASN A 369 -6.83 -12.26 2.98
CA ASN A 369 -6.16 -11.08 3.53
C ASN A 369 -7.06 -9.84 3.44
N ASN A 370 -7.75 -9.67 2.31
CA ASN A 370 -8.70 -8.59 2.07
C ASN A 370 -10.03 -8.78 2.82
N LEU A 371 -10.43 -9.97 3.26
CA LEU A 371 -11.62 -10.14 4.11
C LEU A 371 -11.42 -9.44 5.46
N ASN A 372 -10.18 -9.42 5.94
CA ASN A 372 -9.78 -8.72 7.17
C ASN A 372 -9.65 -7.20 6.99
N TRP A 373 -9.69 -6.70 5.74
CA TRP A 373 -9.60 -5.27 5.39
C TRP A 373 -10.78 -4.43 5.94
N HIS A 374 -11.95 -5.05 6.15
CA HIS A 374 -13.15 -4.36 6.63
C HIS A 374 -13.42 -4.48 8.13
N GLN A 375 -12.46 -4.98 8.91
CA GLN A 375 -12.45 -4.65 10.33
C GLN A 375 -11.95 -3.20 10.48
N THR A 376 -12.69 -2.25 9.91
CA THR A 376 -12.55 -0.84 10.25
C THR A 376 -12.72 -0.76 11.76
N PRO A 377 -11.72 -0.30 12.53
CA PRO A 377 -11.96 -0.07 13.93
C PRO A 377 -13.13 0.92 14.01
N LEU A 378 -14.15 0.58 14.82
CA LEU A 378 -15.38 1.38 15.02
C LEU A 378 -15.11 2.83 15.51
N ARG A 379 -13.83 3.15 15.76
CA ARG A 379 -13.27 4.44 16.15
C ARG A 379 -11.92 4.64 15.46
N SER A 380 -11.53 5.89 15.19
CA SER A 380 -10.15 6.20 14.84
C SER A 380 -9.20 5.76 15.97
N PRO A 381 -8.05 5.13 15.68
CA PRO A 381 -7.11 4.66 16.70
C PRO A 381 -6.62 5.81 17.57
N ARG A 382 -6.43 5.57 18.88
CA ARG A 382 -5.72 6.56 19.69
C ARG A 382 -4.24 6.52 19.34
N ILE A 383 -3.63 7.66 19.04
CA ILE A 383 -2.22 7.72 18.64
C ILE A 383 -1.43 8.52 19.67
N SER A 384 -0.44 7.89 20.29
CA SER A 384 0.49 8.52 21.23
C SER A 384 1.76 8.98 20.50
N ILE A 385 2.03 10.27 20.55
CA ILE A 385 3.27 10.88 20.07
C ILE A 385 4.13 11.21 21.28
N VAL A 386 5.34 10.64 21.37
CA VAL A 386 6.24 10.80 22.51
C VAL A 386 7.46 11.60 22.08
N ILE A 387 7.71 12.72 22.76
CA ILE A 387 8.83 13.64 22.48
C ILE A 387 9.68 13.83 23.76
N PRO A 388 10.80 13.09 23.91
CA PRO A 388 11.79 13.39 24.93
C PRO A 388 12.60 14.64 24.54
N THR A 389 12.85 15.53 25.51
CA THR A 389 13.55 16.79 25.29
C THR A 389 14.45 17.18 26.47
N ARG A 390 15.47 18.00 26.20
CA ARG A 390 16.35 18.60 27.21
C ARG A 390 16.95 19.90 26.69
N GLY A 391 16.59 21.05 27.28
CA GLY A 391 17.22 22.35 26.98
C GLY A 391 17.12 22.81 25.52
N ARG A 392 16.09 22.37 24.78
CA ARG A 392 15.89 22.64 23.34
C ARG A 392 14.46 23.14 23.05
N ALA A 393 13.95 24.03 23.89
CA ALA A 393 12.59 24.55 23.86
C ALA A 393 12.15 25.10 22.48
N ALA A 394 13.04 25.81 21.77
CA ALA A 394 12.75 26.35 20.44
C ALA A 394 12.46 25.27 19.38
N LEU A 395 13.20 24.14 19.42
CA LEU A 395 12.99 23.02 18.50
C LEU A 395 11.70 22.29 18.84
N LEU A 396 11.48 22.03 20.14
CA LEU A 396 10.27 21.41 20.64
C LEU A 396 9.00 22.16 20.21
N ARG A 397 9.02 23.50 20.25
CA ARG A 397 7.89 24.32 19.79
C ARG A 397 7.48 23.97 18.36
N HIS A 398 8.44 23.76 17.47
CA HIS A 398 8.15 23.37 16.09
C HIS A 398 7.63 21.94 15.99
N ALA A 399 8.23 21.00 16.74
CA ALA A 399 7.77 19.61 16.76
C ALA A 399 6.29 19.53 17.20
N ILE A 400 5.93 20.21 18.30
CA ILE A 400 4.55 20.32 18.79
C ILE A 400 3.62 20.92 17.72
N PHE A 401 4.05 21.97 17.03
CA PHE A 401 3.26 22.59 15.96
C PHE A 401 2.89 21.58 14.87
N THR A 402 3.85 20.78 14.37
CA THR A 402 3.58 19.79 13.31
C THR A 402 2.58 18.70 13.72
N VAL A 403 2.47 18.42 15.02
CA VAL A 403 1.53 17.44 15.57
C VAL A 403 0.13 18.06 15.68
N LEU A 404 0.03 19.24 16.29
CA LEU A 404 -1.27 19.85 16.62
C LEU A 404 -1.99 20.46 15.42
N GLU A 405 -1.24 20.96 14.43
CA GLU A 405 -1.80 21.62 13.23
C GLU A 405 -2.70 20.68 12.39
N GLN A 406 -2.59 19.37 12.58
CA GLN A 406 -3.38 18.38 11.85
C GLN A 406 -4.78 18.15 12.43
N GLY A 407 -5.10 18.69 13.60
CA GLY A 407 -6.44 18.64 14.20
C GLY A 407 -6.95 17.23 14.50
N TYR A 408 -6.09 16.32 14.97
CA TYR A 408 -6.49 14.94 15.27
C TYR A 408 -7.08 14.80 16.68
N ASP A 409 -8.35 14.40 16.77
CA ASP A 409 -9.08 14.35 18.04
C ASP A 409 -8.57 13.26 19.01
N ASN A 410 -8.19 12.09 18.50
CA ASN A 410 -7.79 10.94 19.33
C ASN A 410 -6.26 10.88 19.56
N LEU A 411 -5.67 12.04 19.82
CA LEU A 411 -4.24 12.22 20.07
C LEU A 411 -3.91 12.16 21.57
N GLN A 412 -2.79 11.53 21.90
CA GLN A 412 -2.05 11.75 23.14
C GLN A 412 -0.66 12.30 22.80
N LEU A 413 -0.34 13.54 23.18
CA LEU A 413 0.98 14.13 22.93
C LEU A 413 1.76 14.21 24.24
N ILE A 414 2.76 13.34 24.38
CA ILE A 414 3.59 13.23 25.59
C ILE A 414 4.89 13.99 25.39
N ILE A 415 5.15 14.95 26.26
CA ILE A 415 6.42 15.67 26.34
C ILE A 415 7.15 15.23 27.60
N PHE A 416 8.37 14.70 27.44
CA PHE A 416 9.19 14.25 28.57
C PHE A 416 10.46 15.11 28.71
N GLY A 417 10.51 15.95 29.74
CA GLY A 417 11.66 16.79 30.08
C GLY A 417 12.72 16.04 30.89
N ASN A 418 13.88 15.77 30.31
CA ASN A 418 14.96 15.02 30.96
C ASN A 418 15.80 15.91 31.89
N GLY A 419 15.61 15.76 33.21
CA GLY A 419 16.28 16.54 34.25
C GLY A 419 15.77 17.98 34.35
N CYS A 420 14.52 18.21 33.96
CA CYS A 420 13.88 19.53 33.88
C CYS A 420 12.98 19.85 35.09
N SER A 421 12.98 19.03 36.16
CA SER A 421 12.12 19.25 37.32
C SER A 421 12.48 20.57 38.04
N GLY A 422 11.64 21.60 37.88
CA GLY A 422 11.76 22.86 38.62
C GLY A 422 12.70 23.92 38.04
N CYS A 423 13.34 23.67 36.89
CA CYS A 423 14.33 24.58 36.30
C CYS A 423 14.01 25.05 34.87
N ASP A 424 12.97 24.52 34.22
CA ASP A 424 12.68 24.80 32.81
C ASP A 424 11.34 25.56 32.61
N THR A 425 11.38 26.87 32.87
CA THR A 425 10.21 27.77 32.72
C THR A 425 9.77 27.88 31.26
N GLU A 426 10.71 27.89 30.31
CA GLU A 426 10.43 28.04 28.88
C GLU A 426 9.64 26.85 28.32
N LEU A 427 10.03 25.61 28.67
CA LEU A 427 9.26 24.41 28.31
C LEU A 427 7.83 24.46 28.84
N ARG A 428 7.65 24.82 30.12
CA ARG A 428 6.33 24.92 30.75
C ARG A 428 5.48 26.01 30.11
N GLU A 429 6.08 27.14 29.76
CA GLU A 429 5.41 28.22 29.04
C GLU A 429 4.97 27.79 27.65
N ILE A 430 5.81 27.08 26.89
CA ILE A 430 5.42 26.51 25.58
C ILE A 430 4.20 25.62 25.74
N ILE A 431 4.25 24.65 26.64
CA ILE A 431 3.15 23.70 26.86
C ILE A 431 1.87 24.42 27.30
N THR A 432 1.98 25.34 28.27
CA THR A 432 0.83 26.11 28.77
C THR A 432 0.24 27.00 27.68
N SER A 433 1.09 27.62 26.83
CA SER A 433 0.65 28.50 25.75
C SER A 433 -0.14 27.79 24.65
N GLN A 434 0.04 26.48 24.48
CA GLN A 434 -0.76 25.72 23.52
C GLN A 434 -2.20 25.52 23.99
N ASN A 435 -2.47 25.60 25.30
CA ASN A 435 -3.77 25.36 25.94
C ASN A 435 -4.50 24.11 25.40
N CYS A 436 -3.73 23.07 25.06
CA CYS A 436 -4.22 21.86 24.40
C CYS A 436 -4.34 20.74 25.43
N LYS A 437 -5.57 20.23 25.63
CA LYS A 437 -5.86 19.15 26.59
C LYS A 437 -5.21 17.81 26.24
N GLN A 438 -4.72 17.67 25.01
CA GLN A 438 -4.07 16.45 24.52
C GLN A 438 -2.58 16.40 24.88
N ILE A 439 -1.99 17.49 25.39
CA ILE A 439 -0.59 17.53 25.81
C ILE A 439 -0.47 17.07 27.26
N GLU A 440 0.34 16.04 27.47
CA GLU A 440 0.76 15.57 28.79
C GLU A 440 2.24 15.84 28.98
N TYR A 441 2.61 16.49 30.09
CA TYR A 441 3.99 16.84 30.41
C TYR A 441 4.49 16.09 31.64
N TYR A 442 5.61 15.41 31.47
CA TYR A 442 6.33 14.71 32.53
C TYR A 442 7.79 15.15 32.54
N SER A 443 8.47 15.03 33.68
CA SER A 443 9.92 15.26 33.75
C SER A 443 10.57 14.39 34.81
N SER A 444 11.86 14.08 34.61
CA SER A 444 12.69 13.43 35.63
C SER A 444 13.32 14.45 36.58
N GLU A 445 13.56 14.02 37.82
CA GLU A 445 14.21 14.84 38.85
C GLU A 445 15.67 15.17 38.51
N SER A 446 16.36 14.18 37.93
CA SER A 446 17.75 14.29 37.51
C SER A 446 17.91 13.97 36.03
N TYR A 447 19.07 14.32 35.48
CA TYR A 447 19.45 13.88 34.15
C TYR A 447 19.49 12.34 34.07
N LEU A 448 18.90 11.81 33.01
CA LEU A 448 18.91 10.42 32.60
C LEU A 448 19.72 10.28 31.29
N PRO A 449 20.55 9.24 31.15
CA PRO A 449 21.10 8.86 29.83
C PRO A 449 20.00 8.71 28.78
N VAL A 450 20.35 8.87 27.49
CA VAL A 450 19.37 8.89 26.39
C VAL A 450 18.45 7.67 26.38
N THR A 451 19.02 6.47 26.51
CA THR A 451 18.25 5.22 26.54
C THR A 451 17.25 5.17 27.70
N ASP A 452 17.65 5.63 28.89
CA ASP A 452 16.79 5.64 30.08
C ASP A 452 15.70 6.71 29.97
N SER A 453 16.05 7.88 29.44
CA SER A 453 15.10 8.95 29.12
C SER A 453 14.03 8.47 28.15
N TRP A 454 14.42 7.79 27.07
CA TRP A 454 13.47 7.28 26.06
C TRP A 454 12.61 6.15 26.59
N ASN A 455 13.18 5.19 27.32
CA ASN A 455 12.42 4.14 28.00
C ASN A 455 11.44 4.72 29.03
N THR A 456 11.83 5.77 29.77
CA THR A 456 10.94 6.43 30.72
C THR A 456 9.81 7.16 30.00
N ALA A 457 10.13 7.92 28.94
CA ALA A 457 9.16 8.70 28.17
C ALA A 457 8.10 7.80 27.51
N ILE A 458 8.51 6.72 26.86
CA ILE A 458 7.59 5.83 26.13
C ILE A 458 6.63 5.07 27.06
N ASN A 459 6.94 4.96 28.35
CA ASN A 459 6.07 4.33 29.35
C ASN A 459 4.80 5.11 29.68
N TYR A 460 4.73 6.40 29.33
CA TYR A 460 3.51 7.19 29.49
C TYR A 460 2.51 6.97 28.33
N ALA A 461 2.90 6.29 27.24
CA ALA A 461 2.07 6.13 26.05
C ALA A 461 0.93 5.10 26.24
N ASP A 462 -0.31 5.54 26.09
CA ASP A 462 -1.53 4.74 26.28
C ASP A 462 -2.42 4.57 25.02
N GLY A 463 -1.98 5.08 23.86
CA GLY A 463 -2.66 4.97 22.56
C GLY A 463 -2.58 3.59 21.89
N ASP A 464 -3.53 3.28 21.01
CA ASP A 464 -3.56 2.07 20.18
C ASP A 464 -2.29 1.95 19.31
N TYR A 465 -1.72 3.09 18.91
CA TYR A 465 -0.42 3.20 18.24
C TYR A 465 0.48 4.22 18.93
N VAL A 466 1.79 4.01 18.88
CA VAL A 466 2.82 4.83 19.52
C VAL A 466 3.91 5.19 18.51
N LEU A 467 4.32 6.45 18.49
CA LEU A 467 5.49 6.95 17.77
C LEU A 467 6.37 7.76 18.71
N LEU A 468 7.67 7.50 18.71
CA LEU A 468 8.66 8.31 19.42
C LEU A 468 9.48 9.12 18.40
N MET A 469 9.61 10.42 18.63
CA MET A 469 10.41 11.32 17.78
C MET A 469 11.22 12.32 18.62
N GLY A 470 12.35 12.79 18.07
CA GLY A 470 13.15 13.83 18.71
C GLY A 470 12.44 15.18 18.71
N ASP A 471 12.83 16.07 19.62
CA ASP A 471 12.33 17.46 19.64
C ASP A 471 12.77 18.30 18.42
N ASP A 472 13.72 17.80 17.62
CA ASP A 472 14.16 18.37 16.34
C ASP A 472 13.54 17.70 15.11
N ASP A 473 12.66 16.70 15.31
CA ASP A 473 11.87 16.03 14.27
C ASP A 473 10.40 16.47 14.31
N GLY A 474 9.63 16.19 13.26
CA GLY A 474 8.21 16.56 13.19
C GLY A 474 7.39 15.57 12.37
N LEU A 475 6.07 15.75 12.36
CA LEU A 475 5.17 14.99 11.50
C LEU A 475 4.92 15.73 10.19
N ALA A 476 4.79 15.00 9.08
CA ALA A 476 4.36 15.61 7.82
C ALA A 476 2.83 15.87 7.85
N PRO A 477 2.31 16.78 7.01
CA PRO A 477 0.87 16.96 6.84
C PRO A 477 0.18 15.62 6.54
N ASN A 478 -1.05 15.46 7.04
CA ASN A 478 -1.87 14.25 6.87
C ASN A 478 -1.33 12.97 7.52
N TYR A 479 -0.32 13.03 8.40
CA TYR A 479 0.20 11.86 9.11
C TYR A 479 -0.92 11.02 9.74
N PHE A 480 -1.81 11.63 10.53
CA PHE A 480 -2.85 10.88 11.26
C PHE A 480 -3.89 10.26 10.34
N SER A 481 -4.31 10.96 9.29
CA SER A 481 -5.28 10.41 8.32
C SER A 481 -4.65 9.28 7.51
N GLN A 482 -3.36 9.36 7.21
CA GLN A 482 -2.61 8.27 6.58
C GLN A 482 -2.47 7.07 7.52
N ILE A 483 -2.16 7.26 8.81
CA ILE A 483 -2.14 6.15 9.78
C ILE A 483 -3.53 5.51 9.87
N ASN A 484 -4.61 6.29 10.03
CA ASN A 484 -5.97 5.76 10.02
C ASN A 484 -6.26 4.92 8.76
N THR A 485 -5.84 5.41 7.61
CA THR A 485 -6.00 4.72 6.33
C THR A 485 -5.22 3.41 6.34
N LEU A 486 -3.94 3.42 6.72
CA LEU A 486 -3.09 2.23 6.77
C LEU A 486 -3.60 1.20 7.79
N VAL A 487 -4.06 1.65 8.95
CA VAL A 487 -4.64 0.80 10.00
C VAL A 487 -5.90 0.11 9.50
N SER A 488 -6.80 0.87 8.89
CA SER A 488 -8.03 0.31 8.31
C SER A 488 -7.69 -0.62 7.14
N ARG A 489 -6.83 -0.16 6.24
CA ARG A 489 -6.40 -0.86 5.02
C ARG A 489 -5.74 -2.20 5.30
N PHE A 490 -4.87 -2.27 6.30
CA PHE A 490 -4.07 -3.46 6.59
C PHE A 490 -4.52 -4.18 7.87
N GLY A 491 -5.73 -3.88 8.35
CA GLY A 491 -6.39 -4.60 9.45
C GLY A 491 -5.62 -4.55 10.77
N ASN A 492 -5.28 -3.35 11.24
CA ASN A 492 -4.48 -3.10 12.45
C ASN A 492 -3.08 -3.75 12.39
N PRO A 493 -2.16 -3.25 11.54
CA PRO A 493 -0.79 -3.76 11.46
C PRO A 493 -0.04 -3.57 12.78
N ASP A 494 0.89 -4.48 13.08
CA ASP A 494 1.74 -4.41 14.27
C ASP A 494 2.75 -3.25 14.17
N LEU A 495 3.21 -3.02 12.94
CA LEU A 495 4.24 -2.04 12.64
C LEU A 495 3.94 -1.35 11.31
N ILE A 496 3.97 -0.03 11.32
CA ILE A 496 3.96 0.79 10.11
C ILE A 496 5.33 1.47 10.00
N VAL A 497 5.98 1.31 8.85
CA VAL A 497 7.29 1.91 8.57
C VAL A 497 7.17 2.83 7.36
N SER A 498 7.40 4.12 7.55
CA SER A 498 7.33 5.12 6.47
C SER A 498 8.68 5.63 6.03
N SER A 499 8.79 6.08 4.77
CA SER A 499 9.87 7.00 4.39
C SER A 499 9.80 8.31 5.19
N LEU A 500 10.81 9.16 5.03
CA LEU A 500 10.92 10.44 5.72
C LEU A 500 11.14 11.58 4.74
N TYR A 501 10.78 12.79 5.15
CA TYR A 501 11.37 14.01 4.61
C TYR A 501 12.61 14.33 5.43
N GLN A 502 13.61 15.00 4.85
CA GLN A 502 14.82 15.41 5.54
C GLN A 502 15.12 16.87 5.22
N PHE A 503 15.49 17.63 6.25
CA PHE A 503 15.99 19.00 6.14
C PHE A 503 17.02 19.27 7.24
N CYS A 504 17.82 20.33 7.07
CA CYS A 504 18.72 20.82 8.12
C CYS A 504 18.10 22.07 8.76
N HIS A 505 18.07 22.12 10.09
CA HIS A 505 17.69 23.33 10.83
C HIS A 505 18.67 24.47 10.57
N PRO A 506 18.26 25.74 10.80
CA PRO A 506 19.17 26.87 10.75
C PRO A 506 20.44 26.63 11.58
N ASP A 507 21.56 27.20 11.14
CA ASP A 507 22.87 27.13 11.81
C ASP A 507 23.56 25.74 11.81
N THR A 508 23.01 24.76 11.08
CA THR A 508 23.63 23.43 10.91
C THR A 508 24.40 23.34 9.59
N ALA A 509 25.63 22.81 9.62
CA ALA A 509 26.41 22.57 8.41
C ALA A 509 25.80 21.40 7.59
N GLY A 510 25.30 21.68 6.38
CA GLY A 510 24.69 20.65 5.53
C GLY A 510 23.91 21.21 4.35
N ASP A 511 23.37 20.32 3.52
CA ASP A 511 22.40 20.70 2.48
C ASP A 511 21.04 20.93 3.15
N SER A 512 20.63 22.19 3.20
CA SER A 512 19.43 22.67 3.90
C SER A 512 18.15 22.58 3.07
N ARG A 513 18.23 22.03 1.85
CA ARG A 513 17.05 21.77 1.03
C ARG A 513 16.19 20.67 1.63
N LEU A 514 14.88 20.82 1.48
CA LEU A 514 13.92 19.80 1.87
C LEU A 514 13.96 18.66 0.84
N LYS A 515 14.11 17.42 1.31
CA LYS A 515 14.26 16.23 0.45
C LYS A 515 13.46 15.04 0.93
N THR A 516 13.20 14.08 0.05
CA THR A 516 12.76 12.75 0.45
C THR A 516 13.94 11.90 0.93
N LEU A 517 13.66 11.01 1.90
CA LEU A 517 14.57 10.00 2.42
C LEU A 517 13.82 8.65 2.47
N PRO A 518 14.00 7.81 1.43
CA PRO A 518 13.52 6.43 1.46
C PRO A 518 14.06 5.68 2.68
N ILE A 519 13.18 5.04 3.47
CA ILE A 519 13.58 4.42 4.74
C ILE A 519 14.43 3.16 4.56
N GLY A 520 14.34 2.47 3.43
CA GLY A 520 15.16 1.27 3.20
C GLY A 520 15.09 0.74 1.79
N ARG A 521 15.93 -0.24 1.48
CA ARG A 521 16.01 -0.83 0.14
C ARG A 521 14.68 -1.46 -0.31
N PHE A 522 13.86 -1.93 0.62
CA PHE A 522 12.54 -2.48 0.33
C PHE A 522 11.54 -1.45 -0.22
N THR A 523 11.81 -0.14 -0.14
CA THR A 523 10.95 0.87 -0.78
C THR A 523 11.33 1.15 -2.24
N ALA A 524 12.40 0.56 -2.75
CA ALA A 524 12.88 0.84 -4.10
C ALA A 524 11.85 0.42 -5.16
N GLY A 525 11.32 1.40 -5.90
CA GLY A 525 10.31 1.19 -6.94
C GLY A 525 8.89 0.95 -6.40
N ALA A 526 8.69 0.96 -5.08
CA ALA A 526 7.38 0.86 -4.47
C ALA A 526 6.73 2.25 -4.40
N ILE A 527 5.45 2.33 -4.78
CA ILE A 527 4.69 3.60 -4.81
C ILE A 527 3.48 3.54 -3.87
N ASN A 528 2.82 2.38 -3.78
CA ASN A 528 1.73 2.12 -2.85
C ASN A 528 2.25 1.43 -1.58
N PRO A 529 1.57 1.62 -0.43
CA PRO A 529 1.86 0.82 0.75
C PRO A 529 1.63 -0.67 0.53
N PHE A 530 2.45 -1.50 1.17
CA PHE A 530 2.43 -2.95 1.02
C PHE A 530 2.83 -3.65 2.33
N VAL A 531 2.49 -4.92 2.47
CA VAL A 531 2.94 -5.76 3.59
C VAL A 531 4.30 -6.34 3.26
N LEU A 532 5.32 -6.06 4.09
CA LEU A 532 6.63 -6.68 3.96
C LEU A 532 6.54 -8.14 4.45
N SER A 533 7.01 -9.08 3.63
CA SER A 533 6.99 -10.48 4.01
C SER A 533 7.93 -10.74 5.20
N GLY A 534 7.57 -11.69 6.07
CA GLY A 534 8.42 -12.08 7.21
C GLY A 534 9.80 -12.61 6.76
N VAL A 535 9.88 -13.21 5.57
CA VAL A 535 11.14 -13.68 4.96
C VAL A 535 12.03 -12.48 4.61
N ASP A 536 11.47 -11.47 3.96
CA ASP A 536 12.21 -10.25 3.60
C ASP A 536 12.63 -9.48 4.86
N ALA A 537 11.73 -9.30 5.82
CA ALA A 537 12.03 -8.65 7.10
C ALA A 537 13.21 -9.34 7.82
N ARG A 538 13.19 -10.69 7.88
CA ARG A 538 14.29 -11.48 8.45
C ARG A 538 15.59 -11.31 7.67
N GLN A 539 15.53 -11.20 6.34
CA GLN A 539 16.72 -10.95 5.53
C GLN A 539 17.32 -9.56 5.82
N TYR A 540 16.49 -8.52 5.89
CA TYR A 540 16.95 -7.15 6.17
C TYR A 540 17.56 -7.02 7.56
N VAL A 541 16.90 -7.56 8.59
CA VAL A 541 17.42 -7.55 9.96
C VAL A 541 18.66 -8.45 10.09
N GLY A 542 18.68 -9.62 9.44
CA GLY A 542 19.85 -10.49 9.41
C GLY A 542 21.07 -9.81 8.78
N ALA A 543 20.87 -9.03 7.71
CA ALA A 543 21.91 -8.21 7.12
C ALA A 543 22.42 -7.14 8.11
N SER A 544 21.52 -6.43 8.81
CA SER A 544 21.90 -5.48 9.86
C SER A 544 22.77 -6.11 10.93
N ILE A 545 22.38 -7.29 11.44
CA ILE A 545 23.15 -8.03 12.46
C ILE A 545 24.56 -8.35 11.93
N GLN A 546 24.68 -8.71 10.65
CA GLN A 546 25.94 -8.94 9.96
C GLN A 546 26.68 -7.65 9.53
N LEU A 547 26.32 -6.49 10.08
CA LEU A 547 26.91 -5.18 9.79
C LEU A 547 26.78 -4.77 8.31
N ARG A 548 25.63 -5.07 7.73
CA ARG A 548 25.18 -4.63 6.39
C ARG A 548 23.85 -3.91 6.53
N ARG A 549 23.92 -2.59 6.61
CA ARG A 549 22.74 -1.73 6.74
C ARG A 549 22.02 -1.61 5.40
N GLN A 550 20.76 -2.04 5.38
CA GLN A 550 19.87 -1.98 4.22
C GLN A 550 18.62 -1.13 4.44
N PHE A 551 18.44 -0.59 5.64
CA PHE A 551 17.41 0.38 5.99
C PHE A 551 17.89 1.31 7.11
N PHE A 552 17.23 2.45 7.27
CA PHE A 552 17.52 3.47 8.26
C PHE A 552 16.76 3.22 9.56
N TYR A 553 17.29 3.73 10.67
CA TYR A 553 16.84 3.39 12.02
C TYR A 553 16.21 4.59 12.73
N ASN A 554 15.77 5.59 11.97
CA ASN A 554 15.16 6.82 12.47
C ASN A 554 13.80 6.54 13.11
N MET A 555 13.64 6.75 14.41
CA MET A 555 12.44 6.35 15.18
C MET A 555 11.13 7.00 14.71
N GLN A 556 11.19 8.22 14.19
CA GLN A 556 10.05 8.92 13.59
C GLN A 556 9.50 8.24 12.32
N ALA A 557 10.19 7.22 11.79
CA ALA A 557 9.68 6.40 10.69
C ALA A 557 8.82 5.22 11.14
N TYR A 558 8.78 4.92 12.44
CA TYR A 558 8.20 3.70 12.99
C TYR A 558 7.00 4.03 13.88
N THR A 559 5.81 3.67 13.40
CA THR A 559 4.57 3.73 14.19
C THR A 559 4.24 2.31 14.66
N ILE A 560 4.23 2.12 15.98
CA ILE A 560 4.25 0.81 16.63
C ILE A 560 2.88 0.56 17.26
N SER A 561 2.30 -0.62 17.08
CA SER A 561 1.06 -0.97 17.78
C SER A 561 1.28 -1.12 19.30
N ARG A 562 0.22 -0.84 20.07
CA ARG A 562 -0.10 -1.39 21.40
C ARG A 562 0.66 -2.68 21.71
N GLU A 563 0.14 -3.71 21.08
CA GLU A 563 0.47 -5.09 21.35
C GLU A 563 1.93 -5.40 21.06
N LEU A 564 2.48 -4.90 19.95
CA LEU A 564 3.88 -5.10 19.63
C LEU A 564 4.79 -4.44 20.66
N LEU A 565 4.48 -3.20 21.08
CA LEU A 565 5.27 -2.49 22.09
C LEU A 565 5.27 -3.25 23.44
N GLU A 566 4.12 -3.75 23.88
CA GLU A 566 4.02 -4.54 25.11
C GLU A 566 4.78 -5.88 25.00
N SER A 567 4.69 -6.58 23.87
CA SER A 567 5.47 -7.81 23.65
C SER A 567 6.99 -7.57 23.72
N ILE A 568 7.43 -6.38 23.31
CA ILE A 568 8.83 -5.97 23.43
C ILE A 568 9.19 -5.71 24.89
N ARG A 569 8.31 -5.07 25.66
CA ARG A 569 8.48 -4.82 27.11
C ARG A 569 8.58 -6.11 27.92
N GLU A 570 7.73 -7.09 27.63
CA GLU A 570 7.72 -8.38 28.34
C GLU A 570 9.06 -9.13 28.26
N GLY A 571 9.79 -8.96 27.16
CA GLY A 571 11.11 -9.56 27.01
C GLY A 571 12.29 -8.62 27.29
N GLY A 572 12.05 -7.48 27.95
CA GLY A 572 13.08 -6.58 28.47
C GLY A 572 12.88 -5.11 28.09
N SER A 573 13.96 -4.32 28.14
CA SER A 573 13.92 -2.90 27.78
C SER A 573 13.55 -2.70 26.30
N VAL A 574 12.69 -1.70 26.04
CA VAL A 574 12.28 -1.31 24.68
C VAL A 574 13.47 -0.76 23.91
N PHE A 575 14.16 0.21 24.50
CA PHE A 575 15.41 0.75 23.98
C PHE A 575 16.60 0.15 24.72
N ARG A 576 17.72 -0.02 24.01
CA ARG A 576 18.97 -0.53 24.59
C ARG A 576 20.20 0.18 24.04
N SER A 577 21.07 0.60 24.95
CA SER A 577 22.39 1.14 24.63
C SER A 577 23.28 0.08 23.92
N PRO A 578 24.26 0.49 23.10
CA PRO A 578 24.74 1.87 22.94
C PRO A 578 24.00 2.72 21.90
N PHE A 579 23.34 2.11 20.91
CA PHE A 579 22.51 2.81 19.93
C PHE A 579 21.03 2.38 20.05
N PRO A 580 20.22 3.11 20.84
CA PRO A 580 18.85 2.69 21.18
C PRO A 580 17.92 2.59 19.97
N ASP A 581 18.05 3.51 19.02
CA ASP A 581 17.33 3.54 17.75
C ASP A 581 17.72 2.36 16.83
N TYR A 582 19.02 2.02 16.77
CA TYR A 582 19.52 0.88 15.97
C TYR A 582 18.99 -0.44 16.55
N TYR A 583 18.96 -0.54 17.88
CA TYR A 583 18.40 -1.69 18.57
C TYR A 583 16.91 -1.84 18.26
N LEU A 584 16.10 -0.81 18.56
CA LEU A 584 14.65 -0.94 18.46
C LEU A 584 14.18 -1.12 17.01
N ALA A 585 14.73 -0.40 16.02
CA ALA A 585 14.35 -0.57 14.62
C ALA A 585 14.49 -2.02 14.13
N ASN A 586 15.57 -2.69 14.53
CA ASN A 586 15.81 -4.09 14.15
C ASN A 586 14.95 -5.06 14.96
N VAL A 587 14.70 -4.80 16.25
CA VAL A 587 13.82 -5.61 17.08
C VAL A 587 12.37 -5.54 16.59
N LEU A 588 11.89 -4.35 16.21
CA LEU A 588 10.56 -4.15 15.64
C LEU A 588 10.36 -4.96 14.36
N LEU A 589 11.26 -4.81 13.36
CA LEU A 589 11.17 -5.59 12.12
C LEU A 589 11.36 -7.09 12.34
N GLY A 590 12.10 -7.49 13.38
CA GLY A 590 12.37 -8.89 13.69
C GLY A 590 11.23 -9.62 14.43
N LEU A 591 10.38 -8.89 15.16
CA LEU A 591 9.30 -9.46 15.98
C LEU A 591 7.90 -9.20 15.43
N ALA A 592 7.68 -8.13 14.65
CA ALA A 592 6.39 -7.82 14.08
C ALA A 592 5.92 -8.93 13.11
N SER A 593 4.66 -9.34 13.22
CA SER A 593 4.04 -10.34 12.33
C SER A 593 3.43 -9.68 11.10
N ARG A 594 2.84 -8.50 11.25
CA ARG A 594 2.27 -7.70 10.16
C ARG A 594 2.95 -6.35 10.03
N ILE A 595 3.92 -6.28 9.12
CA ILE A 595 4.71 -5.07 8.84
C ILE A 595 4.16 -4.40 7.58
N VAL A 596 3.66 -3.17 7.72
CA VAL A 596 3.23 -2.34 6.59
C VAL A 596 4.31 -1.33 6.27
N ILE A 597 4.75 -1.33 5.02
CA ILE A 597 5.68 -0.33 4.51
C ILE A 597 4.87 0.74 3.78
N GLN A 598 5.09 1.99 4.14
CA GLN A 598 4.61 3.17 3.43
C GLN A 598 5.81 3.81 2.68
N PRO A 599 5.92 3.62 1.35
CA PRO A 599 7.04 4.18 0.60
C PRO A 599 7.07 5.71 0.60
N ARG A 600 5.91 6.36 0.80
CA ARG A 600 5.81 7.82 0.89
C ARG A 600 6.24 8.34 2.27
N PRO A 601 6.85 9.53 2.34
CA PRO A 601 7.18 10.14 3.61
C PRO A 601 5.97 10.48 4.48
N LEU A 602 6.02 10.18 5.78
CA LEU A 602 5.00 10.61 6.75
C LEU A 602 5.54 11.48 7.89
N ALA A 603 6.86 11.57 8.04
CA ALA A 603 7.49 12.38 9.09
C ALA A 603 8.71 13.15 8.56
N LEU A 604 9.08 14.20 9.28
CA LEU A 604 10.21 15.09 9.03
C LEU A 604 11.39 14.69 9.93
N GLN A 605 12.52 14.37 9.31
CA GLN A 605 13.81 14.29 9.97
C GLN A 605 14.48 15.66 9.93
N GLY A 606 14.66 16.28 11.09
CA GLY A 606 15.44 17.51 11.23
C GLY A 606 16.87 17.22 11.65
N VAL A 607 17.85 17.79 10.95
CA VAL A 607 19.26 17.73 11.37
C VAL A 607 19.62 19.04 12.06
N SER A 608 19.90 18.98 13.37
CA SER A 608 20.27 20.13 14.20
C SER A 608 21.74 20.06 14.66
N ALA A 609 22.36 21.21 14.97
CA ALA A 609 23.77 21.29 15.41
C ALA A 609 24.07 20.54 16.73
N GLY A 610 23.05 20.22 17.53
CA GLY A 610 23.17 19.41 18.75
C GLY A 610 22.81 17.93 18.58
N SER A 611 22.39 17.51 17.37
CA SER A 611 22.01 16.12 17.11
C SER A 611 23.24 15.22 17.04
N PHE A 612 23.11 13.97 17.54
CA PHE A 612 24.17 12.96 17.45
C PHE A 612 24.66 12.77 16.00
N GLY A 613 23.74 12.77 15.04
CA GLY A 613 24.06 12.68 13.61
C GLY A 613 24.94 13.83 13.13
N SER A 614 24.61 15.08 13.46
CA SER A 614 25.39 16.25 13.05
C SER A 614 26.80 16.25 13.65
N ASN A 615 26.94 15.94 14.95
CA ASN A 615 28.24 15.85 15.62
C ASN A 615 29.13 14.71 15.05
N LEU A 616 28.51 13.59 14.64
CA LEU A 616 29.21 12.51 13.95
C LEU A 616 29.77 12.95 12.58
N PHE A 617 29.01 13.73 11.80
CA PHE A 617 29.45 14.27 10.50
C PHE A 617 30.46 15.43 10.64
N ALA A 618 30.36 16.23 11.71
CA ALA A 618 31.25 17.37 12.00
C ALA A 618 32.64 16.98 12.51
N ARG A 619 32.92 15.68 12.69
CA ARG A 619 34.18 15.08 13.18
C ARG A 619 34.50 15.31 14.66
N THR A 620 33.56 15.77 15.48
CA THR A 620 33.68 15.75 16.95
C THR A 620 33.01 14.51 17.52
N ILE A 621 33.58 13.34 17.20
CA ILE A 621 33.07 12.02 17.61
C ILE A 621 32.96 11.90 19.14
N GLU A 622 33.89 12.50 19.89
CA GLU A 622 33.93 12.50 21.36
C GLU A 622 32.69 13.19 21.97
N GLU A 623 32.31 14.38 21.47
CA GLU A 623 31.13 15.12 21.96
C GLU A 623 29.81 14.38 21.70
N GLY A 624 29.71 13.65 20.59
CA GLY A 624 28.54 12.81 20.28
C GLY A 624 28.40 11.61 21.22
N PHE A 625 29.52 11.00 21.63
CA PHE A 625 29.51 9.90 22.60
C PHE A 625 29.23 10.36 24.03
N ASP A 626 29.65 11.57 24.40
CA ASP A 626 29.31 12.18 25.70
C ASP A 626 27.79 12.39 25.86
N ILE A 627 27.07 12.68 24.77
CA ILE A 627 25.59 12.78 24.78
C ILE A 627 24.93 11.41 25.05
N LEU A 628 25.51 10.33 24.52
CA LEU A 628 25.03 8.97 24.75
C LEU A 628 25.41 8.45 26.16
N ASN A 629 26.50 8.97 26.74
CA ASN A 629 27.00 8.68 28.09
C ASN A 629 27.00 7.18 28.45
N ASN A 630 27.47 6.34 27.53
CA ASN A 630 27.50 4.89 27.73
C ASN A 630 28.80 4.45 28.44
N ASP A 631 28.72 4.02 29.68
CA ASP A 631 29.80 3.25 30.31
C ASP A 631 29.74 1.79 29.83
N LEU A 632 30.45 1.52 28.73
CA LEU A 632 30.55 0.19 28.13
C LEU A 632 31.20 -0.85 29.08
N GLY A 633 31.93 -0.41 30.11
CA GLY A 633 32.61 -1.29 31.05
C GLY A 633 31.66 -2.14 31.92
N ASN A 634 30.40 -1.71 32.05
CA ASN A 634 29.37 -2.44 32.79
C ASN A 634 28.54 -3.42 31.93
N ASP A 635 28.77 -3.45 30.61
CA ASP A 635 28.06 -4.36 29.71
C ASP A 635 28.74 -5.73 29.66
N VAL A 636 28.04 -6.75 30.16
CA VAL A 636 28.53 -8.15 30.18
C VAL A 636 28.86 -8.67 28.78
N LEU A 637 28.18 -8.19 27.73
CA LEU A 637 28.54 -8.55 26.35
C LEU A 637 29.81 -7.86 25.91
N PHE A 638 30.02 -6.58 26.26
CA PHE A 638 31.23 -5.84 25.89
C PHE A 638 32.49 -6.58 26.35
N GLU A 639 32.52 -7.07 27.59
CA GLU A 639 33.63 -7.87 28.10
C GLU A 639 33.88 -9.17 27.32
N LYS A 640 32.83 -9.78 26.76
CA LYS A 640 32.96 -10.98 25.91
C LYS A 640 33.48 -10.66 24.51
N ILE A 641 33.17 -9.49 23.98
CA ILE A 641 33.52 -9.12 22.60
C ILE A 641 34.80 -8.29 22.49
N ARG A 642 35.24 -7.63 23.58
CA ARG A 642 36.44 -6.77 23.59
C ARG A 642 37.72 -7.49 23.16
N THR A 643 37.83 -8.80 23.36
CA THR A 643 39.00 -9.59 22.94
C THR A 643 39.18 -9.60 21.42
N ASN A 644 38.10 -9.32 20.67
CA ASN A 644 38.11 -9.29 19.20
C ASN A 644 38.10 -7.87 18.63
N MET A 645 38.06 -6.82 19.48
CA MET A 645 37.96 -5.43 19.06
C MET A 645 39.29 -4.85 18.58
N LEU A 646 39.20 -3.76 17.80
CA LEU A 646 40.37 -2.96 17.37
C LEU A 646 40.19 -1.51 17.87
N PRO A 647 41.27 -0.81 18.27
CA PRO A 647 41.21 0.38 19.14
C PRO A 647 40.92 1.72 18.42
N TYR A 648 40.17 1.75 17.30
CA TYR A 648 40.19 2.92 16.41
C TYR A 648 38.87 3.58 16.03
N ASP A 649 37.76 2.85 15.98
CA ASP A 649 36.45 3.43 15.66
C ASP A 649 35.37 2.96 16.63
N ASP A 650 35.06 3.82 17.59
CA ASP A 650 34.05 3.59 18.62
C ASP A 650 32.65 3.49 18.03
N TYR A 651 32.36 4.12 16.89
CA TYR A 651 31.07 4.01 16.24
C TYR A 651 30.80 2.59 15.76
N THR A 652 31.69 2.01 14.95
CA THR A 652 31.54 0.62 14.47
C THR A 652 31.55 -0.39 15.64
N THR A 653 32.31 -0.10 16.70
CA THR A 653 32.30 -0.91 17.94
C THR A 653 30.93 -0.90 18.61
N ASN A 654 30.31 0.27 18.73
CA ASN A 654 28.98 0.41 19.29
C ASN A 654 27.90 -0.22 18.38
N VAL A 655 28.03 -0.13 17.05
CA VAL A 655 27.14 -0.87 16.12
C VAL A 655 27.26 -2.38 16.35
N LEU A 656 28.49 -2.91 16.44
CA LEU A 656 28.72 -4.34 16.69
C LEU A 656 28.07 -4.79 18.00
N LEU A 657 28.29 -4.05 19.10
CA LEU A 657 27.68 -4.37 20.40
C LEU A 657 26.15 -4.30 20.32
N THR A 658 25.60 -3.29 19.67
CA THR A 658 24.15 -3.17 19.46
C THR A 658 23.59 -4.38 18.70
N MET A 659 24.27 -4.84 17.65
CA MET A 659 23.83 -6.02 16.89
C MET A 659 23.93 -7.33 17.68
N TYR A 660 24.86 -7.44 18.63
CA TYR A 660 24.86 -8.54 19.61
C TYR A 660 23.63 -8.50 20.51
N HIS A 661 23.23 -7.31 20.97
CA HIS A 661 22.00 -7.15 21.76
C HIS A 661 20.75 -7.50 20.96
N VAL A 662 20.67 -7.07 19.69
CA VAL A 662 19.59 -7.44 18.76
C VAL A 662 19.53 -8.96 18.58
N GLN A 663 20.66 -9.61 18.29
CA GLN A 663 20.70 -11.07 18.11
C GLN A 663 20.29 -11.83 19.37
N ASN A 664 20.72 -11.38 20.55
CA ASN A 664 20.29 -11.97 21.81
C ASN A 664 18.79 -11.80 22.07
N ARG A 665 18.22 -10.64 21.68
CA ARG A 665 16.79 -10.36 21.83
C ARG A 665 15.92 -11.21 20.90
N LEU A 666 16.35 -11.38 19.66
CA LEU A 666 15.62 -12.11 18.62
C LEU A 666 15.82 -13.63 18.67
N GLY A 667 16.91 -14.10 19.28
CA GLY A 667 17.17 -15.52 19.55
C GLY A 667 18.27 -16.15 18.69
N ALA A 668 18.60 -17.40 19.01
CA ALA A 668 19.75 -18.12 18.43
C ALA A 668 19.61 -18.45 16.94
N ASP A 669 18.40 -18.45 16.39
CA ASP A 669 18.11 -18.70 14.97
C ASP A 669 18.52 -17.53 14.06
N TRP A 670 18.86 -16.38 14.64
CA TRP A 670 19.36 -15.22 13.91
C TRP A 670 20.89 -15.31 13.73
N PRO A 671 21.43 -14.79 12.61
CA PRO A 671 22.87 -14.85 12.35
C PRO A 671 23.63 -14.11 13.46
N LYS A 672 24.84 -14.58 13.79
CA LYS A 672 25.72 -13.86 14.71
C LYS A 672 26.34 -12.63 14.02
N PRO A 673 26.63 -11.54 14.77
CA PRO A 673 27.37 -10.42 14.22
C PRO A 673 28.71 -10.82 13.59
N ASP A 674 29.01 -10.27 12.41
CA ASP A 674 30.22 -10.61 11.64
C ASP A 674 31.44 -9.82 12.16
N VAL A 675 32.14 -10.43 13.10
CA VAL A 675 33.38 -9.88 13.68
C VAL A 675 34.47 -9.68 12.62
N HIS A 676 34.56 -10.54 11.59
CA HIS A 676 35.56 -10.38 10.54
C HIS A 676 35.26 -9.16 9.65
N ARG A 677 33.98 -8.89 9.38
CA ARG A 677 33.56 -7.66 8.71
C ARG A 677 33.87 -6.43 9.57
N TYR A 678 33.50 -6.45 10.86
CA TYR A 678 33.87 -5.40 11.81
C TYR A 678 35.38 -5.07 11.74
N ARG A 679 36.24 -6.10 11.83
CA ARG A 679 37.70 -5.92 11.79
C ARG A 679 38.19 -5.34 10.46
N ARG A 680 37.60 -5.74 9.32
CA ARG A 680 37.91 -5.13 8.01
C ARG A 680 37.53 -3.66 7.93
N ILE A 681 36.37 -3.27 8.46
CA ILE A 681 35.93 -1.87 8.53
C ILE A 681 36.94 -1.06 9.35
N GLN A 682 37.31 -1.55 10.54
CA GLN A 682 38.30 -0.93 11.43
C GLN A 682 39.68 -0.77 10.78
N ILE A 683 40.16 -1.81 10.09
CA ILE A 683 41.44 -1.76 9.36
C ILE A 683 41.40 -0.69 8.26
N LEU A 684 40.32 -0.64 7.47
CA LEU A 684 40.18 0.36 6.41
C LEU A 684 40.10 1.79 6.99
N ALA A 685 39.33 2.00 8.05
CA ALA A 685 39.22 3.29 8.73
C ALA A 685 40.59 3.76 9.28
N THR A 686 41.36 2.83 9.86
CA THR A 686 42.73 3.10 10.33
C THR A 686 43.66 3.51 9.17
N ILE A 687 43.58 2.82 8.02
CA ILE A 687 44.37 3.15 6.83
C ILE A 687 43.99 4.53 6.26
N ASP A 688 42.70 4.87 6.21
CA ASP A 688 42.23 6.15 5.68
C ASP A 688 42.62 7.34 6.58
N LYS A 689 42.63 7.15 7.92
CA LYS A 689 43.03 8.18 8.90
C LYS A 689 44.53 8.51 8.83
N HIS A 690 45.38 7.60 8.38
CA HIS A 690 46.83 7.80 8.30
C HIS A 690 47.33 8.06 6.87
N LYS A 691 47.93 9.23 6.62
CA LYS A 691 48.43 9.65 5.29
C LYS A 691 49.87 9.25 4.96
N THR A 692 50.59 8.55 5.83
CA THR A 692 52.01 8.22 5.67
C THR A 692 52.27 7.07 4.68
N LYS A 693 53.43 7.10 4.00
CA LYS A 693 53.89 6.04 3.09
C LYS A 693 54.24 4.76 3.87
N TRP A 694 53.87 3.59 3.36
CA TRP A 694 54.42 2.30 3.83
C TRP A 694 55.88 2.19 3.36
N PRO A 695 56.85 1.73 4.17
CA PRO A 695 56.73 1.10 5.49
C PRO A 695 56.84 2.08 6.68
N VAL A 696 57.05 3.38 6.44
CA VAL A 696 57.18 4.40 7.51
C VAL A 696 55.95 4.44 8.43
N TRP A 697 54.77 4.10 7.90
CA TRP A 697 53.56 3.90 8.69
C TRP A 697 53.70 2.82 9.77
N THR A 698 54.38 1.71 9.48
CA THR A 698 54.56 0.57 10.41
C THR A 698 55.57 0.83 11.52
N LEU A 699 56.45 1.81 11.34
CA LEU A 699 57.53 2.14 12.27
C LEU A 699 57.09 3.01 13.45
N ARG A 700 55.86 3.54 13.42
CA ARG A 700 55.27 4.29 14.56
C ARG A 700 54.71 3.31 15.59
N LYS A 701 55.07 3.50 16.87
CA LYS A 701 54.69 2.62 17.99
C LYS A 701 53.21 2.22 18.00
N ASN A 702 52.30 3.20 17.89
CA ASN A 702 50.85 2.95 17.88
C ASN A 702 50.37 2.08 16.70
N ASN A 703 51.01 2.19 15.54
CA ASN A 703 50.67 1.41 14.35
C ASN A 703 51.28 0.00 14.41
N ALA A 704 52.45 -0.15 15.03
CA ALA A 704 53.06 -1.45 15.29
C ALA A 704 52.19 -2.27 16.28
N ASP A 705 51.64 -1.62 17.31
CA ASP A 705 50.76 -2.28 18.28
C ASP A 705 49.40 -2.63 17.69
N PHE A 706 48.85 -1.81 16.78
CA PHE A 706 47.68 -2.17 15.96
C PHE A 706 47.94 -3.40 15.08
N LEU A 707 49.07 -3.45 14.35
CA LEU A 707 49.43 -4.58 13.49
C LEU A 707 49.64 -5.89 14.28
N LYS A 708 50.13 -5.80 15.52
CA LYS A 708 50.27 -6.98 16.40
C LYS A 708 48.92 -7.63 16.71
N GLN A 709 47.85 -6.85 16.80
CA GLN A 709 46.49 -7.33 17.07
C GLN A 709 45.82 -7.98 15.85
N LEU A 710 46.39 -7.83 14.65
CA LEU A 710 45.88 -8.43 13.41
C LEU A 710 46.41 -9.86 13.23
N SER A 711 45.54 -10.76 12.79
CA SER A 711 45.92 -12.09 12.30
C SER A 711 46.71 -12.00 10.99
N PHE A 712 47.38 -13.09 10.59
CA PHE A 712 48.14 -13.12 9.34
C PHE A 712 47.30 -12.76 8.09
N PRO A 713 46.07 -13.32 7.90
CA PRO A 713 45.19 -12.92 6.79
C PRO A 713 44.80 -11.45 6.83
N GLU A 714 44.56 -10.90 8.02
CA GLU A 714 44.20 -9.48 8.19
C GLU A 714 45.36 -8.54 7.90
N ARG A 715 46.59 -8.92 8.27
CA ARG A 715 47.80 -8.17 7.90
C ARG A 715 47.99 -8.14 6.39
N LEU A 716 47.83 -9.29 5.74
CA LEU A 716 47.92 -9.38 4.28
C LEU A 716 46.81 -8.53 3.62
N TRP A 717 45.58 -8.62 4.12
CA TRP A 717 44.47 -7.80 3.64
C TRP A 717 44.77 -6.30 3.85
N ALA A 718 45.26 -5.88 5.03
CA ALA A 718 45.61 -4.50 5.34
C ALA A 718 46.70 -3.95 4.40
N VAL A 719 47.75 -4.72 4.13
CA VAL A 719 48.82 -4.34 3.19
C VAL A 719 48.26 -4.17 1.77
N LEU A 720 47.47 -5.13 1.30
CA LEU A 720 46.87 -5.06 -0.03
C LEU A 720 45.85 -3.91 -0.15
N THR A 721 45.06 -3.65 0.89
CA THR A 721 44.15 -2.51 1.00
C THR A 721 44.95 -1.19 0.94
N TRP A 722 46.03 -1.08 1.69
CA TRP A 722 46.90 0.11 1.67
C TRP A 722 47.47 0.38 0.27
N ILE A 723 48.00 -0.66 -0.40
CA ILE A 723 48.54 -0.55 -1.77
C ILE A 723 47.45 -0.10 -2.74
N THR A 724 46.31 -0.79 -2.75
CA THR A 724 45.23 -0.53 -3.71
C THR A 724 44.58 0.84 -3.53
N VAL A 725 44.38 1.31 -2.30
CA VAL A 725 43.80 2.64 -2.03
C VAL A 725 44.74 3.80 -2.40
N ARG A 726 46.07 3.59 -2.39
CA ARG A 726 47.06 4.64 -2.62
C ARG A 726 47.64 4.68 -4.04
N VAL A 727 47.54 3.58 -4.79
CA VAL A 727 48.05 3.48 -6.17
C VAL A 727 46.96 3.88 -7.15
N LYS A 728 47.15 5.01 -7.86
CA LYS A 728 46.12 5.64 -8.72
C LYS A 728 45.52 4.71 -9.78
N TRP A 729 46.29 3.77 -10.34
CA TRP A 729 45.83 2.84 -11.38
C TRP A 729 45.15 1.57 -10.84
N LEU A 730 45.11 1.34 -9.52
CA LEU A 730 44.42 0.20 -8.89
C LEU A 730 42.98 0.54 -8.47
N HIS A 731 42.35 1.49 -9.14
CA HIS A 731 41.05 2.06 -8.76
C HIS A 731 39.93 1.00 -8.60
N VAL A 732 39.92 -0.02 -9.47
CA VAL A 732 38.96 -1.15 -9.40
C VAL A 732 39.17 -1.98 -8.13
N GLY A 733 40.43 -2.26 -7.76
CA GLY A 733 40.77 -2.99 -6.54
C GLY A 733 40.47 -2.19 -5.28
N ALA A 734 40.70 -0.87 -5.32
CA ALA A 734 40.34 0.04 -4.23
C ALA A 734 38.82 0.08 -4.00
N LYS A 735 38.03 0.17 -5.09
CA LYS A 735 36.57 0.17 -5.05
C LYS A 735 36.04 -1.13 -4.43
N LYS A 736 36.49 -2.28 -4.92
CA LYS A 736 36.07 -3.60 -4.39
C LYS A 736 36.33 -3.74 -2.89
N ARG A 737 37.51 -3.29 -2.40
CA ARG A 737 37.84 -3.38 -0.97
C ARG A 737 37.04 -2.40 -0.12
N ARG A 738 36.70 -1.23 -0.65
CA ARG A 738 35.77 -0.29 0.00
C ARG A 738 34.35 -0.85 0.07
N GLU A 739 33.88 -1.55 -0.96
CA GLU A 739 32.59 -2.26 -0.94
C GLU A 739 32.57 -3.41 0.08
N GLU A 740 33.64 -4.21 0.13
CA GLU A 740 33.80 -5.29 1.10
C GLU A 740 33.75 -4.79 2.56
N ALA A 741 34.20 -3.56 2.81
CA ALA A 741 34.24 -2.89 4.11
C ALA A 741 33.22 -1.74 4.25
N SER A 742 32.20 -1.66 3.38
CA SER A 742 31.12 -0.68 3.51
C SER A 742 30.08 -1.15 4.51
N GLN A 743 29.65 -0.30 5.43
CA GLN A 743 28.48 -0.62 6.27
C GLN A 743 27.16 -0.46 5.52
N TYR A 744 27.14 0.30 4.43
CA TYR A 744 25.95 0.60 3.64
C TYR A 744 25.93 -0.24 2.37
N ASP A 745 24.83 -0.98 2.17
CA ASP A 745 24.58 -1.78 0.96
C ASP A 745 23.58 -1.10 0.00
N PHE A 746 23.17 0.13 0.30
CA PHE A 746 22.34 0.96 -0.57
C PHE A 746 22.64 2.45 -0.36
N GLN A 747 22.45 3.26 -1.42
CA GLN A 747 22.37 4.71 -1.30
C GLN A 747 20.94 5.13 -1.62
N PRO A 748 20.24 5.81 -0.70
CA PRO A 748 18.90 6.32 -1.00
C PRO A 748 18.98 7.38 -2.09
N MET A 749 18.14 7.28 -3.12
CA MET A 749 17.90 8.42 -4.01
C MET A 749 17.03 9.41 -3.25
N GLN A 750 17.61 10.56 -2.94
CA GLN A 750 16.89 11.69 -2.33
C GLN A 750 16.40 12.62 -3.44
N ASN A 751 15.10 12.90 -3.46
CA ASN A 751 14.53 13.89 -4.38
C ASN A 751 14.40 15.22 -3.65
N VAL A 752 14.88 16.30 -4.29
CA VAL A 752 14.73 17.66 -3.76
C VAL A 752 13.29 18.10 -3.96
N ILE A 753 12.63 18.48 -2.85
CA ILE A 753 11.25 18.97 -2.83
C ILE A 753 11.22 20.49 -2.95
N SER A 754 12.18 21.18 -2.32
CA SER A 754 12.35 22.63 -2.42
C SER A 754 13.81 23.01 -2.57
N GLU A 755 14.09 23.94 -3.48
CA GLU A 755 15.43 24.52 -3.69
C GLU A 755 15.77 25.62 -2.67
N SER A 756 14.84 26.03 -1.79
CA SER A 756 15.18 26.97 -0.71
C SER A 756 16.14 26.32 0.30
N THR A 757 17.00 27.15 0.87
CA THR A 757 18.17 26.70 1.65
C THR A 757 18.16 27.18 3.10
N GLN A 758 17.04 27.72 3.59
CA GLN A 758 16.87 28.06 5.00
C GLN A 758 15.46 27.66 5.42
N HIS A 759 15.36 26.47 6.03
CA HIS A 759 14.11 25.96 6.56
C HIS A 759 14.27 25.72 8.05
N ASN A 760 13.45 26.39 8.86
CA ASN A 760 13.03 25.78 10.11
C ASN A 760 11.92 24.73 9.83
N MET A 761 11.61 23.92 10.83
CA MET A 761 10.64 22.83 10.66
C MET A 761 9.24 23.33 10.27
N ILE A 762 8.80 24.49 10.77
CA ILE A 762 7.49 25.07 10.39
C ILE A 762 7.47 25.41 8.90
N GLN A 763 8.54 26.02 8.38
CA GLN A 763 8.64 26.33 6.95
C GLN A 763 8.66 25.05 6.10
N ALA A 764 9.38 24.02 6.53
CA ALA A 764 9.36 22.73 5.86
C ALA A 764 7.94 22.13 5.86
N TYR A 765 7.24 22.18 6.98
CA TYR A 765 5.85 21.72 7.09
C TYR A 765 4.90 22.50 6.17
N GLN A 766 5.00 23.83 6.14
CA GLN A 766 4.17 24.69 5.29
C GLN A 766 4.38 24.40 3.79
N ILE A 767 5.62 24.21 3.36
CA ILE A 767 5.93 23.82 1.97
C ILE A 767 5.26 22.49 1.62
N LEU A 768 5.30 21.51 2.52
CA LEU A 768 4.64 20.23 2.31
C LEU A 768 3.11 20.37 2.29
N GLN A 769 2.56 21.27 3.11
CA GLN A 769 1.12 21.52 3.17
C GLN A 769 0.59 22.18 1.90
N GLU A 770 1.38 23.04 1.23
CA GLU A 770 1.03 23.64 -0.06
C GLU A 770 1.06 22.63 -1.22
N GLN A 771 1.82 21.53 -1.07
CA GLN A 771 1.94 20.47 -2.08
C GLN A 771 0.92 19.33 -1.90
N ALA A 772 0.42 19.14 -0.67
CA ALA A 772 -0.56 18.12 -0.30
C ALA A 772 -1.99 18.52 -0.70
#